data_AF-A0A976KZN5-F1
#
_entry.id   AF-A0A976KZN5-F1
#
_cell.length_a   1.000
_cell.length_b   1.000
_cell.length_c   1.000
_cell.angle_alpha   90.00
_cell.angle_beta   90.00
_cell.angle_gamma   90.00
#
_symmetry.space_group_name_H-M   'P 1'
#
loop_
_entity.id
_entity.type
_entity.pdbx_description
1 polymer ?
#
loop_
_entity_poly.entity_id
_entity_poly.type
_entity_poly.pdbx_seq_one_letter_code
_entity_poly.pdbx_strand_id
1 'polypeptide(L)'
;MTDEPLPTDPATIARDLATFDAATLVALVRRSNREYWDQAAPTLPDSLYDRLVNELRRRDPGAPILDDLGPTVDPALALGAKELVSLDLARKVAPERRLGLGFAHTRSMLSLEKCYELQGLIDWSDKFEGGILVMPKLDGIACSLHYDATGRLLVAATRGSGAVGEDITQNAQAIADIPAHLASSRLDGGLEVRGEIFMRLSVFQRFADTYSNPRNLTAGAIKNKDVERSREYDLSFMAYDVLGSDRPDERQKCALLGELGFSVDHFEFVDRGHMQAAFEAIAASRADLDYEIDGVVYRAELVAEQERLGETGHHPRWSIAYKFQGDTGQTKLADVMWSTSRTGTITPVARLEPVELSGAMIGRASLHNVSRFEALQLTRGCTVEVTRRGGVIPMVERVVEPGPQGEPFELPIACPGCGGPVERRRKREGEFLYCVDPTHCIDARLGELGHFAKVVEILGFGPKVLAKSVENGLLDHPDDFYRLRLEDLQTLDRLGRRSAQNLIDEIAARRKLTLPVFLQALGIDHLGRQNAQMLARQFATLDRIRTATRDELMAVRGVKEAIADALVTGLADKAALIDRLLEHVEVEAMAEPDPPASGPGPLVGKSFLFTGALEGLTRAQAQDRVKGAGGTAASGVAKTLDYLVVGAGKADKSSKQRKAEKLIEGGAAITILTEAEFLALVP
;
A
#
# COMPACT_ATOMS: atom_id res chain seq x y z
N MET A 1 19.70 32.52 7.05
CA MET A 1 19.45 31.36 6.17
C MET A 1 17.96 31.33 5.95
N THR A 2 17.53 31.32 4.70
CA THR A 2 16.17 31.66 4.26
C THR A 2 15.12 30.72 4.86
N ASP A 3 14.34 31.26 5.79
CA ASP A 3 13.16 30.64 6.45
C ASP A 3 11.96 30.62 5.49
N GLU A 4 12.24 30.42 4.20
CA GLU A 4 11.21 30.29 3.17
C GLU A 4 10.63 28.87 3.26
N PRO A 5 9.29 28.74 3.31
CA PRO A 5 8.66 27.43 3.29
C PRO A 5 9.14 26.67 2.06
N LEU A 6 9.63 25.43 2.29
CA LEU A 6 10.10 24.56 1.22
C LEU A 6 9.06 24.53 0.11
N PRO A 7 9.38 25.01 -1.10
CA PRO A 7 8.40 25.17 -2.15
C PRO A 7 7.71 23.82 -2.38
N THR A 8 6.38 23.82 -2.41
CA THR A 8 5.55 22.62 -2.57
C THR A 8 5.03 22.49 -4.00
N ASP A 9 4.98 23.60 -4.72
CA ASP A 9 4.54 23.66 -6.11
C ASP A 9 5.66 23.14 -7.05
N PRO A 10 5.38 22.09 -7.85
CA PRO A 10 6.35 21.55 -8.80
C PRO A 10 6.91 22.58 -9.80
N ALA A 11 6.11 23.52 -10.27
CA ALA A 11 6.56 24.51 -11.25
C ALA A 11 7.61 25.47 -10.64
N THR A 12 7.40 25.87 -9.39
CA THR A 12 8.31 26.71 -8.62
C THR A 12 9.62 25.98 -8.32
N ILE A 13 9.55 24.72 -7.85
CA ILE A 13 10.74 23.91 -7.58
C ILE A 13 11.55 23.67 -8.86
N ALA A 14 10.88 23.41 -10.00
CA ALA A 14 11.56 23.21 -11.27
C ALA A 14 12.29 24.46 -11.77
N ARG A 15 11.70 25.65 -11.58
CA ARG A 15 12.29 26.93 -11.96
C ARG A 15 13.51 27.29 -11.10
N ASP A 16 13.40 27.07 -9.79
CA ASP A 16 14.37 27.55 -8.80
C ASP A 16 15.39 26.47 -8.38
N LEU A 17 15.34 25.29 -9.01
CA LEU A 17 16.18 24.15 -8.68
C LEU A 17 17.67 24.48 -8.55
N ALA A 18 18.20 25.26 -9.50
CA ALA A 18 19.61 25.65 -9.54
C ALA A 18 19.96 26.79 -8.57
N THR A 19 19.03 27.28 -7.77
CA THR A 19 19.28 28.33 -6.76
C THR A 19 19.23 27.79 -5.33
N PHE A 20 18.60 26.63 -5.09
CA PHE A 20 18.47 26.03 -3.76
C PHE A 20 19.80 25.58 -3.13
N ASP A 21 20.06 25.98 -1.88
CA ASP A 21 21.22 25.49 -1.14
C ASP A 21 21.14 23.98 -0.80
N ALA A 22 22.27 23.39 -0.36
CA ALA A 22 22.34 21.96 -0.06
C ALA A 22 21.32 21.53 1.01
N ALA A 23 21.07 22.35 2.02
CA ALA A 23 20.10 22.06 3.08
C ALA A 23 18.67 22.00 2.56
N THR A 24 18.29 22.94 1.70
CA THR A 24 16.99 22.99 1.02
C THR A 24 16.81 21.77 0.12
N LEU A 25 17.85 21.42 -0.65
CA LEU A 25 17.84 20.22 -1.50
C LEU A 25 17.70 18.93 -0.67
N VAL A 26 18.42 18.78 0.44
CA VAL A 26 18.27 17.64 1.37
C VAL A 26 16.83 17.52 1.88
N ALA A 27 16.22 18.64 2.28
CA ALA A 27 14.86 18.63 2.81
C ALA A 27 13.81 18.32 1.73
N LEU A 28 13.96 18.86 0.52
CA LEU A 28 13.12 18.53 -0.63
C LEU A 28 13.25 17.07 -1.05
N VAL A 29 14.47 16.53 -1.10
CA VAL A 29 14.72 15.12 -1.42
C VAL A 29 14.14 14.21 -0.34
N ARG A 30 14.37 14.48 0.94
CA ARG A 30 13.85 13.66 2.06
C ARG A 30 12.32 13.63 2.10
N ARG A 31 11.69 14.78 1.88
CA ARG A 31 10.24 14.91 1.78
C ARG A 31 9.70 14.06 0.63
N SER A 32 10.27 14.24 -0.55
CA SER A 32 9.78 13.60 -1.77
C SER A 32 10.04 12.09 -1.73
N ASN A 33 11.18 11.65 -1.19
CA ASN A 33 11.49 10.23 -0.95
C ASN A 33 10.41 9.58 -0.05
N ARG A 34 10.03 10.24 1.04
CA ARG A 34 9.01 9.75 1.98
C ARG A 34 7.60 9.70 1.37
N GLU A 35 7.17 10.78 0.71
CA GLU A 35 5.86 10.84 0.04
C GLU A 35 5.70 9.69 -0.96
N TYR A 36 6.80 9.31 -1.55
CA TYR A 36 6.85 8.38 -2.64
C TYR A 36 6.99 6.92 -2.20
N TRP A 37 7.95 6.60 -1.33
CA TRP A 37 8.17 5.23 -0.85
C TRP A 37 7.27 4.83 0.30
N ASP A 38 6.94 5.75 1.22
CA ASP A 38 6.17 5.41 2.41
C ASP A 38 4.67 5.75 2.28
N GLN A 39 4.34 6.82 1.55
CA GLN A 39 2.98 7.36 1.51
C GLN A 39 2.24 7.08 0.20
N ALA A 40 2.93 6.61 -0.84
CA ALA A 40 2.34 6.39 -2.17
C ALA A 40 1.60 7.62 -2.73
N ALA A 41 2.00 8.82 -2.32
CA ALA A 41 1.33 10.07 -2.63
C ALA A 41 2.34 11.18 -2.98
N PRO A 42 3.17 10.99 -4.03
CA PRO A 42 4.15 11.99 -4.43
C PRO A 42 3.50 13.31 -4.81
N THR A 43 3.99 14.41 -4.23
CA THR A 43 3.58 15.76 -4.65
C THR A 43 4.43 16.32 -5.78
N LEU A 44 5.63 15.77 -5.99
CA LEU A 44 6.51 16.15 -7.09
C LEU A 44 6.40 15.15 -8.25
N PRO A 45 6.35 15.64 -9.49
CA PRO A 45 6.64 14.82 -10.65
C PRO A 45 8.00 14.20 -10.45
N ASP A 46 8.00 12.90 -10.46
CA ASP A 46 9.04 12.00 -10.88
C ASP A 46 10.34 12.63 -11.47
N SER A 47 10.25 13.24 -12.64
CA SER A 47 11.38 13.88 -13.34
C SER A 47 11.97 15.11 -12.63
N LEU A 48 11.21 15.73 -11.74
CA LEU A 48 11.68 16.84 -10.91
C LEU A 48 12.37 16.34 -9.64
N TYR A 49 11.91 15.24 -9.07
CA TYR A 49 12.58 14.57 -7.97
C TYR A 49 13.98 14.09 -8.37
N ASP A 50 14.12 13.48 -9.54
CA ASP A 50 15.42 12.98 -10.02
C ASP A 50 16.40 14.16 -10.25
N ARG A 51 15.88 15.29 -10.77
CA ARG A 51 16.67 16.53 -10.89
C ARG A 51 17.06 17.13 -9.54
N LEU A 52 16.21 17.03 -8.51
CA LEU A 52 16.53 17.44 -7.14
C LEU A 52 17.64 16.58 -6.52
N VAL A 53 17.55 15.24 -6.67
CA VAL A 53 18.57 14.30 -6.17
C VAL A 53 19.90 14.53 -6.87
N ASN A 54 19.90 14.75 -8.19
CA ASN A 54 21.12 15.01 -8.95
C ASN A 54 21.74 16.38 -8.61
N GLU A 55 20.93 17.42 -8.42
CA GLU A 55 21.43 18.71 -7.98
C GLU A 55 21.99 18.65 -6.54
N LEU A 56 21.38 17.83 -5.66
CA LEU A 56 21.91 17.54 -4.33
C LEU A 56 23.26 16.81 -4.42
N ARG A 57 23.35 15.72 -5.21
CA ARG A 57 24.61 14.99 -5.44
C ARG A 57 25.72 15.90 -5.96
N ARG A 58 25.37 16.89 -6.80
CA ARG A 58 26.33 17.86 -7.34
C ARG A 58 26.83 18.86 -6.30
N ARG A 59 25.97 19.28 -5.35
CA ARG A 59 26.29 20.29 -4.33
C ARG A 59 26.85 19.72 -3.03
N ASP A 60 26.33 18.58 -2.60
CA ASP A 60 26.72 17.89 -1.37
C ASP A 60 26.67 16.37 -1.58
N PRO A 61 27.73 15.80 -2.19
CA PRO A 61 27.81 14.36 -2.48
C PRO A 61 27.76 13.47 -1.24
N GLY A 62 28.08 14.01 -0.05
CA GLY A 62 28.13 13.28 1.22
C GLY A 62 26.87 13.41 2.07
N ALA A 63 25.78 13.97 1.51
CA ALA A 63 24.54 14.14 2.24
C ALA A 63 23.92 12.78 2.61
N PRO A 64 23.67 12.48 3.91
CA PRO A 64 23.19 11.16 4.36
C PRO A 64 21.89 10.68 3.70
N ILE A 65 21.03 11.62 3.27
CA ILE A 65 19.79 11.27 2.56
C ILE A 65 20.02 10.60 1.21
N LEU A 66 21.22 10.74 0.61
CA LEU A 66 21.57 10.08 -0.65
C LEU A 66 21.79 8.57 -0.47
N ASP A 67 22.17 8.14 0.74
CA ASP A 67 22.33 6.72 1.11
C ASP A 67 21.00 6.10 1.59
N ASP A 68 20.05 6.94 2.04
CA ASP A 68 18.73 6.53 2.57
C ASP A 68 17.58 6.68 1.56
N LEU A 69 17.88 6.70 0.25
CA LEU A 69 16.85 6.75 -0.79
C LEU A 69 16.13 5.39 -0.86
N GLY A 70 14.80 5.38 -0.71
CA GLY A 70 14.02 4.15 -0.54
C GLY A 70 12.99 4.17 0.61
N PRO A 71 12.29 3.06 0.86
CA PRO A 71 11.29 2.93 1.92
C PRO A 71 11.91 2.93 3.33
N THR A 72 11.24 3.59 4.29
CA THR A 72 11.76 3.76 5.66
C THR A 72 11.38 2.66 6.66
N VAL A 73 10.61 1.64 6.24
CA VAL A 73 10.22 0.51 7.10
C VAL A 73 10.85 -0.78 6.60
N ASP A 74 11.40 -1.58 7.52
CA ASP A 74 11.96 -2.89 7.23
C ASP A 74 10.89 -3.81 6.59
N PRO A 75 11.08 -4.20 5.33
CA PRO A 75 10.21 -5.12 4.61
C PRO A 75 10.02 -6.49 5.29
N ALA A 76 10.99 -6.94 6.12
CA ALA A 76 10.97 -8.20 6.83
C ALA A 76 9.81 -8.30 7.84
N LEU A 77 9.55 -7.18 8.53
CA LEU A 77 8.53 -7.08 9.58
C LEU A 77 7.10 -7.19 9.01
N ALA A 78 6.91 -6.80 7.74
CA ALA A 78 5.63 -6.77 7.06
C ALA A 78 5.10 -8.16 6.62
N LEU A 79 5.92 -9.21 6.69
CA LEU A 79 5.53 -10.59 6.35
C LEU A 79 5.39 -11.53 7.54
N GLY A 80 5.59 -11.04 8.78
CA GLY A 80 5.59 -11.91 9.96
C GLY A 80 6.70 -12.97 9.96
N ALA A 81 7.74 -12.80 9.13
CA ALA A 81 8.87 -13.70 9.08
C ALA A 81 9.74 -13.51 10.33
N LYS A 82 9.81 -14.53 11.20
CA LYS A 82 10.67 -14.52 12.40
C LYS A 82 12.16 -14.38 12.05
N GLU A 83 12.56 -14.76 10.84
CA GLU A 83 13.92 -14.66 10.31
C GLU A 83 13.85 -14.69 8.77
N LEU A 84 14.64 -13.86 8.09
CA LEU A 84 14.75 -13.87 6.63
C LEU A 84 15.87 -14.81 6.18
N VAL A 85 15.67 -15.50 5.06
CA VAL A 85 16.71 -16.24 4.37
C VAL A 85 17.70 -15.25 3.77
N SER A 86 18.97 -15.35 4.19
CA SER A 86 20.09 -14.67 3.54
C SER A 86 20.79 -15.61 2.55
N LEU A 87 21.56 -15.06 1.62
CA LEU A 87 22.38 -15.86 0.70
C LEU A 87 23.38 -16.77 1.45
N ASP A 88 23.89 -16.30 2.60
CA ASP A 88 24.78 -17.11 3.44
C ASP A 88 24.05 -18.25 4.16
N LEU A 89 22.80 -18.02 4.58
CA LEU A 89 21.96 -19.09 5.12
C LEU A 89 21.64 -20.12 4.03
N ALA A 90 21.32 -19.66 2.82
CA ALA A 90 21.00 -20.52 1.67
C ALA A 90 22.17 -21.42 1.26
N ARG A 91 23.42 -20.99 1.47
CA ARG A 91 24.62 -21.83 1.27
C ARG A 91 24.75 -22.97 2.29
N LYS A 92 24.19 -22.80 3.49
CA LYS A 92 24.36 -23.71 4.63
C LYS A 92 23.14 -24.60 4.87
N VAL A 93 21.96 -24.17 4.42
CA VAL A 93 20.68 -24.81 4.69
C VAL A 93 20.04 -25.31 3.40
N ALA A 94 19.71 -26.61 3.39
CA ALA A 94 19.08 -27.26 2.24
C ALA A 94 17.73 -26.61 1.87
N PRO A 95 17.39 -26.50 0.58
CA PRO A 95 16.16 -25.86 0.07
C PRO A 95 14.87 -26.30 0.78
N GLU A 96 14.71 -27.59 1.04
CA GLU A 96 13.53 -28.17 1.67
C GLU A 96 13.25 -27.67 3.10
N ARG A 97 14.28 -27.17 3.80
CA ARG A 97 14.13 -26.63 5.16
C ARG A 97 13.78 -25.14 5.18
N ARG A 98 13.80 -24.48 4.02
CA ARG A 98 13.58 -23.05 3.88
C ARG A 98 12.40 -22.68 2.97
N LEU A 99 11.72 -23.68 2.40
CA LEU A 99 10.48 -23.49 1.65
C LEU A 99 9.46 -22.66 2.45
N GLY A 100 9.02 -21.54 1.88
CA GLY A 100 8.05 -20.62 2.46
C GLY A 100 8.61 -19.62 3.47
N LEU A 101 9.92 -19.64 3.77
CA LEU A 101 10.56 -18.60 4.57
C LEU A 101 10.70 -17.30 3.75
N GLY A 102 10.73 -16.15 4.42
CA GLY A 102 10.87 -14.86 3.75
C GLY A 102 12.29 -14.66 3.18
N PHE A 103 12.41 -14.04 2.02
CA PHE A 103 13.69 -13.67 1.40
C PHE A 103 13.64 -12.19 0.95
N ALA A 104 14.56 -11.36 1.43
CA ALA A 104 14.64 -9.96 1.01
C ALA A 104 15.30 -9.84 -0.36
N HIS A 105 14.60 -9.19 -1.29
CA HIS A 105 15.11 -8.93 -2.63
C HIS A 105 16.23 -7.89 -2.59
N THR A 106 17.31 -8.10 -3.35
CA THR A 106 18.46 -7.17 -3.43
C THR A 106 18.06 -5.79 -3.95
N ARG A 107 17.13 -5.78 -4.91
CA ARG A 107 16.43 -4.62 -5.46
C ARG A 107 14.95 -4.94 -5.44
N SER A 108 14.10 -3.98 -5.12
CA SER A 108 12.65 -4.21 -5.08
C SER A 108 12.12 -4.76 -6.41
N MET A 109 11.26 -5.78 -6.33
CA MET A 109 10.47 -6.31 -7.45
C MET A 109 9.14 -5.55 -7.54
N LEU A 110 9.22 -4.33 -8.04
CA LEU A 110 8.07 -3.43 -8.15
C LEU A 110 7.04 -3.91 -9.17
N SER A 111 5.80 -3.44 -9.03
CA SER A 111 4.77 -3.69 -10.05
C SER A 111 4.98 -2.73 -11.21
N LEU A 112 4.59 -3.10 -12.43
CA LEU A 112 4.65 -2.13 -13.54
C LEU A 112 3.50 -1.11 -13.45
N GLU A 113 3.75 0.12 -13.88
CA GLU A 113 2.69 1.09 -14.15
C GLU A 113 1.77 0.52 -15.22
N LYS A 114 0.46 0.61 -15.02
CA LYS A 114 -0.52 0.06 -15.96
C LYS A 114 -1.03 1.17 -16.86
N CYS A 115 -0.79 1.04 -18.15
CA CYS A 115 -1.35 1.90 -19.18
C CYS A 115 -2.50 1.18 -19.88
N TYR A 116 -3.54 1.93 -20.25
CA TYR A 116 -4.68 1.44 -21.04
C TYR A 116 -4.95 2.30 -22.26
N GLU A 117 -4.23 3.40 -22.47
CA GLU A 117 -4.46 4.33 -23.58
C GLU A 117 -3.13 4.64 -24.27
N LEU A 118 -3.13 4.62 -25.61
CA LEU A 118 -1.93 4.88 -26.41
C LEU A 118 -1.26 6.21 -26.03
N GLN A 119 -2.04 7.26 -25.73
CA GLN A 119 -1.47 8.55 -25.34
C GLN A 119 -0.59 8.44 -24.09
N GLY A 120 -1.01 7.65 -23.08
CA GLY A 120 -0.20 7.43 -21.88
C GLY A 120 1.11 6.68 -22.16
N LEU A 121 1.12 5.79 -23.16
CA LEU A 121 2.34 5.11 -23.62
C LEU A 121 3.27 6.08 -24.36
N ILE A 122 2.73 6.97 -25.18
CA ILE A 122 3.49 8.02 -25.89
C ILE A 122 4.13 8.96 -24.85
N ASP A 123 3.34 9.49 -23.92
CA ASP A 123 3.80 10.40 -22.86
C ASP A 123 4.88 9.75 -21.99
N TRP A 124 4.80 8.44 -21.77
CA TRP A 124 5.84 7.67 -21.10
C TRP A 124 7.14 7.62 -21.92
N SER A 125 7.05 7.31 -23.22
CA SER A 125 8.21 7.23 -24.10
C SER A 125 8.92 8.57 -24.26
N ASP A 126 8.18 9.69 -24.13
CA ASP A 126 8.72 11.05 -24.24
C ASP A 126 9.68 11.45 -23.12
N LYS A 127 9.79 10.63 -22.07
CA LYS A 127 10.63 10.92 -20.89
C LYS A 127 12.11 10.58 -21.08
N PHE A 128 12.51 9.80 -22.09
CA PHE A 128 13.88 9.28 -22.24
C PHE A 128 14.35 9.11 -23.68
N GLU A 129 15.65 9.18 -23.94
CA GLU A 129 16.20 8.99 -25.30
C GLU A 129 16.54 7.52 -25.58
N GLY A 130 16.59 7.13 -26.86
CA GLY A 130 16.97 5.78 -27.29
C GLY A 130 15.78 4.88 -27.65
N GLY A 131 16.10 3.62 -27.92
CA GLY A 131 15.14 2.59 -28.33
C GLY A 131 14.33 2.05 -27.15
N ILE A 132 13.37 1.20 -27.49
CA ILE A 132 12.41 0.62 -26.55
C ILE A 132 12.39 -0.89 -26.73
N LEU A 133 12.67 -1.61 -25.64
CA LEU A 133 12.42 -3.04 -25.58
C LEU A 133 10.91 -3.26 -25.39
N VAL A 134 10.34 -4.12 -26.22
CA VAL A 134 8.95 -4.56 -26.19
C VAL A 134 8.92 -6.07 -26.00
N MET A 135 8.10 -6.54 -25.07
CA MET A 135 7.97 -7.95 -24.76
C MET A 135 6.55 -8.31 -24.31
N PRO A 136 6.08 -9.55 -24.53
CA PRO A 136 4.80 -9.98 -24.01
C PRO A 136 4.77 -9.91 -22.48
N LYS A 137 3.64 -9.49 -21.92
CA LYS A 137 3.44 -9.49 -20.47
C LYS A 137 2.87 -10.83 -20.02
N LEU A 138 3.77 -11.76 -19.68
CA LEU A 138 3.44 -13.09 -19.15
C LEU A 138 2.47 -13.03 -17.96
N ASP A 139 1.46 -13.89 -17.98
CA ASP A 139 0.46 -14.01 -16.91
C ASP A 139 0.79 -15.19 -15.98
N GLY A 140 1.81 -15.00 -15.14
CA GLY A 140 2.30 -16.03 -14.22
C GLY A 140 2.60 -15.51 -12.82
N ILE A 141 3.70 -15.98 -12.24
CA ILE A 141 4.21 -15.54 -10.94
C ILE A 141 5.67 -15.13 -11.10
N ALA A 142 5.93 -13.84 -10.92
CA ALA A 142 7.27 -13.28 -10.91
C ALA A 142 8.17 -13.99 -9.87
N CYS A 143 9.36 -14.36 -10.33
CA CYS A 143 10.37 -15.07 -9.57
C CYS A 143 11.75 -14.43 -9.79
N SER A 144 12.52 -14.37 -8.71
CA SER A 144 13.93 -13.98 -8.71
C SER A 144 14.81 -15.19 -8.38
N LEU A 145 15.85 -15.42 -9.18
CA LEU A 145 16.78 -16.54 -9.09
C LEU A 145 18.19 -16.00 -8.81
N HIS A 146 18.73 -16.29 -7.62
CA HIS A 146 20.07 -15.88 -7.21
C HIS A 146 21.08 -17.00 -7.43
N TYR A 147 22.09 -16.71 -8.25
CA TYR A 147 23.21 -17.59 -8.54
C TYR A 147 24.49 -17.09 -7.88
N ASP A 148 25.31 -18.00 -7.36
CA ASP A 148 26.63 -17.66 -6.82
C ASP A 148 27.68 -17.44 -7.93
N ALA A 149 28.89 -17.02 -7.53
CA ALA A 149 30.01 -16.78 -8.45
C ALA A 149 30.45 -18.03 -9.25
N THR A 150 30.05 -19.23 -8.81
CA THR A 150 30.29 -20.50 -9.52
C THR A 150 29.16 -20.86 -10.49
N GLY A 151 28.14 -20.01 -10.58
CA GLY A 151 26.96 -20.22 -11.41
C GLY A 151 25.94 -21.18 -10.82
N ARG A 152 26.01 -21.52 -9.51
CA ARG A 152 25.05 -22.43 -8.88
C ARG A 152 23.86 -21.66 -8.30
N LEU A 153 22.64 -22.17 -8.52
CA LEU A 153 21.41 -21.61 -7.94
C LEU A 153 21.43 -21.73 -6.40
N LEU A 154 21.36 -20.60 -5.70
CA LEU A 154 21.27 -20.53 -4.24
C LEU A 154 19.83 -20.35 -3.77
N VAL A 155 19.11 -19.38 -4.36
CA VAL A 155 17.76 -19.01 -3.93
C VAL A 155 16.88 -18.79 -5.14
N ALA A 156 15.67 -19.34 -5.12
CA ALA A 156 14.56 -18.85 -5.92
C ALA A 156 13.51 -18.25 -4.97
N ALA A 157 13.10 -17.01 -5.23
CA ALA A 157 12.13 -16.29 -4.40
C ALA A 157 10.97 -15.75 -5.24
N THR A 158 9.76 -15.84 -4.70
CA THR A 158 8.59 -15.17 -5.29
C THR A 158 8.65 -13.67 -5.10
N ARG A 159 7.83 -12.90 -5.81
CA ARG A 159 7.74 -11.44 -5.60
C ARG A 159 7.34 -11.03 -4.17
N GLY A 160 6.35 -11.69 -3.59
CA GLY A 160 5.75 -11.29 -2.31
C GLY A 160 5.29 -9.83 -2.29
N SER A 161 5.79 -9.06 -1.32
CA SER A 161 5.52 -7.61 -1.17
C SER A 161 6.27 -6.74 -2.17
N GLY A 162 7.15 -7.32 -3.00
CA GLY A 162 8.09 -6.63 -3.86
C GLY A 162 9.44 -6.43 -3.18
N ALA A 163 9.46 -6.12 -1.90
CA ALA A 163 10.71 -6.02 -1.14
C ALA A 163 11.09 -7.34 -0.47
N VAL A 164 10.12 -8.18 -0.09
CA VAL A 164 10.38 -9.53 0.43
C VAL A 164 9.45 -10.54 -0.23
N GLY A 165 10.06 -11.64 -0.65
CA GLY A 165 9.44 -12.81 -1.26
C GLY A 165 9.37 -14.01 -0.33
N GLU A 166 8.76 -15.09 -0.80
CA GLU A 166 8.89 -16.43 -0.19
C GLU A 166 9.92 -17.25 -0.96
N ASP A 167 10.80 -17.93 -0.24
CA ASP A 167 11.76 -18.90 -0.77
C ASP A 167 11.03 -20.15 -1.29
N ILE A 168 11.19 -20.41 -2.59
CA ILE A 168 10.61 -21.52 -3.35
C ILE A 168 11.69 -22.36 -4.01
N THR A 169 12.93 -22.31 -3.53
CA THR A 169 14.10 -22.91 -4.19
C THR A 169 13.92 -24.41 -4.47
N GLN A 170 13.35 -25.15 -3.52
CA GLN A 170 13.10 -26.58 -3.65
C GLN A 170 12.24 -26.90 -4.88
N ASN A 171 11.18 -26.12 -5.10
CA ASN A 171 10.23 -26.36 -6.18
C ASN A 171 10.74 -25.76 -7.50
N ALA A 172 11.42 -24.61 -7.44
CA ALA A 172 12.02 -24.00 -8.62
C ALA A 172 13.11 -24.89 -9.26
N GLN A 173 13.88 -25.62 -8.45
CA GLN A 173 14.87 -26.60 -8.94
C GLN A 173 14.24 -27.78 -9.72
N ALA A 174 12.93 -27.99 -9.60
CA ALA A 174 12.21 -29.02 -10.34
C ALA A 174 11.70 -28.53 -11.71
N ILE A 175 11.80 -27.23 -12.00
CA ILE A 175 11.40 -26.63 -13.29
C ILE A 175 12.56 -26.80 -14.28
N ALA A 176 12.30 -27.49 -15.39
CA ALA A 176 13.33 -27.80 -16.39
C ALA A 176 13.98 -26.55 -17.02
N ASP A 177 13.21 -25.46 -17.15
CA ASP A 177 13.67 -24.19 -17.71
C ASP A 177 14.58 -23.38 -16.75
N ILE A 178 14.77 -23.84 -15.50
CA ILE A 178 15.63 -23.19 -14.50
C ILE A 178 16.93 -23.99 -14.37
N PRO A 179 18.06 -23.51 -14.90
CA PRO A 179 19.33 -24.21 -14.77
C PRO A 179 19.77 -24.26 -13.31
N ALA A 180 20.05 -25.44 -12.77
CA ALA A 180 20.66 -25.57 -11.44
C ALA A 180 22.09 -24.98 -11.41
N HIS A 181 22.77 -25.04 -12.55
CA HIS A 181 24.05 -24.41 -12.83
C HIS A 181 23.99 -23.67 -14.17
N LEU A 182 24.47 -22.44 -14.19
CA LEU A 182 24.55 -21.62 -15.39
C LEU A 182 25.63 -22.13 -16.34
N ALA A 183 25.43 -21.93 -17.64
CA ALA A 183 26.37 -22.40 -18.66
C ALA A 183 27.71 -21.63 -18.67
N SER A 184 27.76 -20.43 -18.10
CA SER A 184 28.97 -19.60 -18.03
C SER A 184 29.82 -19.91 -16.79
N SER A 185 31.14 -20.00 -16.97
CA SER A 185 32.08 -20.48 -15.94
C SER A 185 32.61 -19.42 -14.95
N ARG A 186 32.35 -18.12 -15.16
CA ARG A 186 32.81 -17.05 -14.26
C ARG A 186 31.83 -15.89 -14.20
N LEU A 187 31.30 -15.64 -13.00
CA LEU A 187 30.43 -14.52 -12.69
C LEU A 187 31.09 -13.72 -11.57
N ASP A 188 31.44 -12.47 -11.84
CA ASP A 188 32.06 -11.59 -10.85
C ASP A 188 31.01 -11.19 -9.80
N GLY A 189 30.97 -11.91 -8.68
CA GLY A 189 30.06 -11.63 -7.56
C GLY A 189 28.71 -12.36 -7.58
N GLY A 190 28.49 -13.25 -8.57
CA GLY A 190 27.20 -13.92 -8.78
C GLY A 190 26.23 -13.06 -9.60
N LEU A 191 25.00 -13.54 -9.79
CA LEU A 191 23.98 -12.78 -10.53
C LEU A 191 22.57 -13.12 -10.06
N GLU A 192 21.64 -12.23 -10.40
CA GLU A 192 20.22 -12.43 -10.17
C GLU A 192 19.49 -12.43 -11.51
N VAL A 193 18.77 -13.50 -11.82
CA VAL A 193 17.89 -13.60 -12.99
C VAL A 193 16.45 -13.42 -12.54
N ARG A 194 15.73 -12.51 -13.19
CA ARG A 194 14.30 -12.33 -12.96
C ARG A 194 13.52 -12.87 -14.14
N GLY A 195 12.40 -13.49 -13.83
CA GLY A 195 11.52 -14.09 -14.83
C GLY A 195 10.13 -14.35 -14.28
N GLU A 196 9.29 -14.94 -15.10
CA GLU A 196 7.94 -15.36 -14.73
C GLU A 196 7.88 -16.89 -14.72
N ILE A 197 7.42 -17.47 -13.62
CA ILE A 197 6.99 -18.87 -13.58
C ILE A 197 5.55 -18.92 -14.08
N PHE A 198 5.25 -19.78 -15.04
CA PHE A 198 3.91 -19.89 -15.63
C PHE A 198 3.58 -21.35 -15.94
N MET A 199 2.33 -21.59 -16.32
CA MET A 199 1.86 -22.88 -16.78
C MET A 199 1.44 -22.76 -18.23
N ARG A 200 1.91 -23.69 -19.07
CA ARG A 200 1.50 -23.76 -20.46
C ARG A 200 0.02 -24.10 -20.58
N LEU A 201 -0.66 -23.57 -21.58
CA LEU A 201 -2.09 -23.82 -21.81
C LEU A 201 -2.34 -25.30 -22.13
N SER A 202 -1.48 -25.93 -22.93
CA SER A 202 -1.47 -27.36 -23.23
C SER A 202 -1.38 -28.23 -21.96
N VAL A 203 -0.58 -27.79 -20.99
CA VAL A 203 -0.48 -28.42 -19.66
C VAL A 203 -1.74 -28.17 -18.84
N PHE A 204 -2.25 -26.93 -18.83
CA PHE A 204 -3.40 -26.52 -18.05
C PHE A 204 -4.69 -27.25 -18.44
N GLN A 205 -4.83 -27.68 -19.70
CA GLN A 205 -5.96 -28.49 -20.16
C GLN A 205 -6.22 -29.73 -19.29
N ARG A 206 -5.18 -30.30 -18.68
CA ARG A 206 -5.29 -31.45 -17.75
C ARG A 206 -6.02 -31.10 -16.44
N PHE A 207 -6.11 -29.81 -16.12
CA PHE A 207 -6.59 -29.28 -14.84
C PHE A 207 -7.79 -28.33 -14.99
N ALA A 208 -8.23 -28.06 -16.22
CA ALA A 208 -9.26 -27.07 -16.54
C ALA A 208 -10.62 -27.36 -15.87
N ASP A 209 -10.93 -28.63 -15.58
CA ASP A 209 -12.17 -29.01 -14.88
C ASP A 209 -12.16 -28.62 -13.39
N THR A 210 -10.98 -28.39 -12.81
CA THR A 210 -10.81 -28.14 -11.36
C THR A 210 -10.39 -26.71 -11.05
N TYR A 211 -9.69 -26.04 -11.98
CA TYR A 211 -9.10 -24.73 -11.75
C TYR A 211 -9.55 -23.74 -12.82
N SER A 212 -9.76 -22.48 -12.42
CA SER A 212 -10.34 -21.46 -13.31
C SER A 212 -9.33 -20.80 -14.24
N ASN A 213 -8.06 -20.67 -13.83
CA ASN A 213 -7.02 -20.11 -14.69
C ASN A 213 -5.62 -20.66 -14.33
N PRO A 214 -4.69 -20.68 -15.30
CA PRO A 214 -3.34 -21.20 -15.11
C PRO A 214 -2.51 -20.37 -14.13
N ARG A 215 -2.69 -19.05 -14.06
CA ARG A 215 -1.95 -18.17 -13.12
C ARG A 215 -2.15 -18.58 -11.66
N ASN A 216 -3.40 -18.80 -11.25
CA ASN A 216 -3.75 -19.18 -9.88
C ASN A 216 -3.25 -20.58 -9.54
N LEU A 217 -3.35 -21.51 -10.50
CA LEU A 217 -2.82 -22.86 -10.32
C LEU A 217 -1.30 -22.83 -10.15
N THR A 218 -0.60 -22.05 -10.98
CA THR A 218 0.86 -21.82 -10.87
C THR A 218 1.25 -21.31 -9.48
N ALA A 219 0.54 -20.31 -8.97
CA ALA A 219 0.79 -19.72 -7.64
C ALA A 219 0.66 -20.71 -6.49
N GLY A 220 -0.32 -21.63 -6.57
CA GLY A 220 -0.49 -22.70 -5.60
C GLY A 220 0.53 -23.82 -5.77
N ALA A 221 0.76 -24.25 -7.01
CA ALA A 221 1.63 -25.36 -7.36
C ALA A 221 3.10 -25.12 -6.96
N ILE A 222 3.60 -23.89 -7.16
CA ILE A 222 5.00 -23.55 -6.85
C ILE A 222 5.27 -23.49 -5.34
N LYS A 223 4.23 -23.44 -4.50
CA LYS A 223 4.31 -23.39 -3.03
C LYS A 223 3.99 -24.72 -2.36
N ASN A 224 3.85 -25.80 -3.13
CA ASN A 224 3.53 -27.10 -2.57
C ASN A 224 4.67 -27.59 -1.67
N LYS A 225 4.32 -28.18 -0.52
CA LYS A 225 5.30 -28.77 0.41
C LYS A 225 5.86 -30.10 -0.11
N ASP A 226 5.13 -30.74 -1.01
CA ASP A 226 5.53 -31.97 -1.68
C ASP A 226 6.02 -31.66 -3.09
N VAL A 227 7.33 -31.74 -3.29
CA VAL A 227 7.98 -31.42 -4.58
C VAL A 227 7.56 -32.37 -5.70
N GLU A 228 7.21 -33.63 -5.39
CA GLU A 228 6.75 -34.58 -6.40
C GLU A 228 5.40 -34.12 -6.97
N ARG A 229 4.53 -33.58 -6.12
CA ARG A 229 3.28 -32.96 -6.58
C ARG A 229 3.54 -31.68 -7.37
N SER A 230 4.54 -30.88 -7.01
CA SER A 230 4.91 -29.70 -7.82
C SER A 230 5.35 -30.09 -9.24
N ARG A 231 6.04 -31.23 -9.41
CA ARG A 231 6.45 -31.74 -10.73
C ARG A 231 5.28 -32.15 -11.61
N GLU A 232 4.19 -32.66 -11.04
CA GLU A 232 2.98 -33.03 -11.80
C GLU A 232 2.38 -31.85 -12.57
N TYR A 233 2.55 -30.63 -12.06
CA TYR A 233 2.04 -29.41 -12.69
C TYR A 233 2.89 -28.92 -13.87
N ASP A 234 4.08 -29.48 -14.09
CA ASP A 234 4.93 -29.20 -15.26
C ASP A 234 5.07 -27.70 -15.56
N LEU A 235 5.44 -26.94 -14.52
CA LEU A 235 5.58 -25.49 -14.60
C LEU A 235 6.76 -25.12 -15.50
N SER A 236 6.64 -24.00 -16.21
CA SER A 236 7.68 -23.42 -17.06
C SER A 236 8.20 -22.11 -16.47
N PHE A 237 9.39 -21.70 -16.91
CA PHE A 237 9.99 -20.43 -16.52
C PHE A 237 10.55 -19.69 -17.74
N MET A 238 10.36 -18.38 -17.78
CA MET A 238 10.91 -17.53 -18.83
C MET A 238 11.58 -16.30 -18.21
N ALA A 239 12.85 -16.09 -18.56
CA ALA A 239 13.64 -14.98 -18.03
C ALA A 239 13.35 -13.67 -18.79
N TYR A 240 13.38 -12.54 -18.08
CA TYR A 240 13.15 -11.21 -18.66
C TYR A 240 14.10 -10.11 -18.20
N ASP A 241 14.97 -10.36 -17.22
CA ASP A 241 15.97 -9.40 -16.76
C ASP A 241 17.11 -10.10 -16.02
N VAL A 242 18.27 -9.45 -15.97
CA VAL A 242 19.44 -9.90 -15.24
C VAL A 242 20.08 -8.72 -14.50
N LEU A 243 20.30 -8.91 -13.21
CA LEU A 243 20.95 -7.95 -12.31
C LEU A 243 22.32 -8.48 -11.91
N GLY A 244 23.22 -7.56 -11.59
CA GLY A 244 24.63 -7.87 -11.34
C GLY A 244 25.45 -8.08 -12.62
N SER A 245 24.86 -7.83 -13.80
CA SER A 245 25.59 -7.73 -15.05
C SER A 245 25.93 -6.27 -15.34
N ASP A 246 27.16 -5.98 -15.74
CA ASP A 246 27.66 -4.65 -16.14
C ASP A 246 27.19 -4.22 -17.55
N ARG A 247 26.08 -4.79 -18.03
CA ARG A 247 25.57 -4.57 -19.39
C ARG A 247 24.92 -3.19 -19.52
N PRO A 248 25.25 -2.40 -20.55
CA PRO A 248 24.78 -1.03 -20.70
C PRO A 248 23.37 -0.90 -21.30
N ASP A 249 22.82 -1.97 -21.86
CA ASP A 249 21.53 -1.96 -22.55
C ASP A 249 20.79 -3.31 -22.42
N GLU A 250 19.48 -3.26 -22.69
CA GLU A 250 18.59 -4.41 -22.64
C GLU A 250 18.93 -5.47 -23.72
N ARG A 251 19.51 -5.10 -24.87
CA ARG A 251 19.91 -6.08 -25.91
C ARG A 251 20.97 -7.02 -25.38
N GLN A 252 21.99 -6.48 -24.75
CA GLN A 252 23.10 -7.24 -24.18
C GLN A 252 22.66 -8.07 -22.99
N LYS A 253 21.73 -7.56 -22.16
CA LYS A 253 21.10 -8.35 -21.10
C LYS A 253 20.32 -9.54 -21.67
N CYS A 254 19.49 -9.32 -22.69
CA CYS A 254 18.71 -10.38 -23.33
C CYS A 254 19.61 -11.45 -23.96
N ALA A 255 20.69 -11.03 -24.65
CA ALA A 255 21.69 -11.95 -25.18
C ALA A 255 22.36 -12.78 -24.07
N LEU A 256 22.73 -12.13 -22.96
CA LEU A 256 23.32 -12.80 -21.80
C LEU A 256 22.37 -13.85 -21.20
N LEU A 257 21.07 -13.58 -21.09
CA LEU A 257 20.10 -14.57 -20.60
C LEU A 257 20.12 -15.86 -21.45
N GLY A 258 20.19 -15.72 -22.78
CA GLY A 258 20.35 -16.85 -23.70
C GLY A 258 21.68 -17.58 -23.51
N GLU A 259 22.79 -16.84 -23.38
CA GLU A 259 24.13 -17.42 -23.10
C GLU A 259 24.18 -18.19 -21.76
N LEU A 260 23.39 -17.75 -20.78
CA LEU A 260 23.29 -18.38 -19.46
C LEU A 260 22.43 -19.66 -19.45
N GLY A 261 21.72 -19.94 -20.55
CA GLY A 261 20.91 -21.14 -20.74
C GLY A 261 19.42 -20.97 -20.43
N PHE A 262 18.92 -19.72 -20.37
CA PHE A 262 17.49 -19.47 -20.16
C PHE A 262 16.72 -19.37 -21.47
N SER A 263 15.49 -19.86 -21.44
CA SER A 263 14.46 -19.52 -22.41
C SER A 263 14.07 -18.05 -22.24
N VAL A 264 14.09 -17.30 -23.34
CA VAL A 264 13.65 -15.91 -23.43
C VAL A 264 12.52 -15.81 -24.44
N ASP A 265 11.54 -14.95 -24.15
CA ASP A 265 10.43 -14.70 -25.08
C ASP A 265 10.85 -13.75 -26.21
N HIS A 266 9.93 -13.45 -27.11
CA HIS A 266 10.09 -12.46 -28.17
C HIS A 266 10.38 -11.07 -27.59
N PHE A 267 11.67 -10.71 -27.58
CA PHE A 267 12.15 -9.36 -27.36
C PHE A 267 12.25 -8.63 -28.69
N GLU A 268 11.36 -7.65 -28.88
CA GLU A 268 11.42 -6.74 -30.01
C GLU A 268 12.01 -5.40 -29.54
N PHE A 269 12.89 -4.81 -30.35
CA PHE A 269 13.46 -3.50 -30.05
C PHE A 269 13.00 -2.52 -31.11
N VAL A 270 12.25 -1.51 -30.68
CA VAL A 270 11.55 -0.60 -31.57
C VAL A 270 11.84 0.86 -31.25
N ASP A 271 11.70 1.70 -32.27
CA ASP A 271 11.62 3.15 -32.08
C ASP A 271 10.21 3.55 -31.63
N ARG A 272 10.08 4.74 -31.04
CA ARG A 272 8.80 5.27 -30.52
C ARG A 272 7.63 5.21 -31.50
N GLY A 273 7.89 5.49 -32.78
CA GLY A 273 6.87 5.47 -33.83
C GLY A 273 6.27 4.08 -34.11
N HIS A 274 6.92 3.01 -33.64
CA HIS A 274 6.52 1.62 -33.90
C HIS A 274 5.96 0.91 -32.66
N MET A 275 5.85 1.59 -31.50
CA MET A 275 5.32 0.99 -30.27
C MET A 275 3.92 0.38 -30.45
N GLN A 276 3.03 1.08 -31.15
CA GLN A 276 1.66 0.62 -31.41
C GLN A 276 1.63 -0.57 -32.37
N ALA A 277 2.49 -0.58 -33.39
CA ALA A 277 2.58 -1.71 -34.31
C ALA A 277 3.09 -2.98 -33.59
N ALA A 278 4.07 -2.83 -32.69
CA ALA A 278 4.55 -3.92 -31.85
C ALA A 278 3.46 -4.45 -30.89
N PHE A 279 2.65 -3.55 -30.32
CA PHE A 279 1.48 -3.94 -29.53
C PHE A 279 0.51 -4.81 -30.33
N GLU A 280 0.16 -4.36 -31.54
CA GLU A 280 -0.78 -5.04 -32.43
C GLU A 280 -0.26 -6.41 -32.89
N ALA A 281 1.04 -6.50 -33.18
CA ALA A 281 1.69 -7.77 -33.53
C ALA A 281 1.61 -8.79 -32.37
N ILE A 282 1.94 -8.39 -31.14
CA ILE A 282 1.85 -9.27 -29.96
C ILE A 282 0.38 -9.59 -29.63
N ALA A 283 -0.53 -8.64 -29.78
CA ALA A 283 -1.96 -8.87 -29.57
C ALA A 283 -2.51 -9.90 -30.56
N ALA A 284 -2.08 -9.84 -31.83
CA ALA A 284 -2.49 -10.76 -32.88
C ALA A 284 -1.94 -12.18 -32.66
N SER A 285 -0.71 -12.32 -32.15
CA SER A 285 -0.10 -13.63 -31.89
C SER A 285 -0.64 -14.32 -30.63
N ARG A 286 -1.41 -13.61 -29.78
CA ARG A 286 -1.91 -14.13 -28.50
C ARG A 286 -2.62 -15.48 -28.60
N ALA A 287 -3.38 -15.71 -29.68
CA ALA A 287 -4.12 -16.96 -29.88
C ALA A 287 -3.22 -18.17 -30.20
N ASP A 288 -1.99 -17.92 -30.66
CA ASP A 288 -1.03 -18.95 -31.06
C ASP A 288 -0.04 -19.31 -29.93
N LEU A 289 -0.06 -18.55 -28.83
CA LEU A 289 0.82 -18.78 -27.68
C LEU A 289 0.28 -19.93 -26.82
N ASP A 290 1.19 -20.81 -26.38
CA ASP A 290 0.87 -21.89 -25.43
C ASP A 290 0.93 -21.39 -23.97
N TYR A 291 0.72 -20.10 -23.73
CA TYR A 291 0.72 -19.47 -22.40
C TYR A 291 -0.10 -18.19 -22.41
N GLU A 292 -0.59 -17.80 -21.24
CA GLU A 292 -1.37 -16.56 -21.11
C GLU A 292 -0.47 -15.32 -21.05
N ILE A 293 -0.87 -14.29 -21.79
CA ILE A 293 -0.33 -12.94 -21.69
C ILE A 293 -1.47 -11.97 -21.39
N ASP A 294 -1.20 -10.97 -20.54
CA ASP A 294 -2.19 -10.02 -20.05
C ASP A 294 -1.96 -8.58 -20.56
N GLY A 295 -1.00 -8.40 -21.47
CA GLY A 295 -0.64 -7.14 -22.11
C GLY A 295 0.74 -7.20 -22.73
N VAL A 296 1.34 -6.04 -22.93
CA VAL A 296 2.70 -5.86 -23.47
C VAL A 296 3.50 -4.99 -22.49
N VAL A 297 4.75 -5.37 -22.23
CA VAL A 297 5.68 -4.57 -21.44
C VAL A 297 6.58 -3.77 -22.37
N TYR A 298 6.73 -2.49 -22.07
CA TYR A 298 7.68 -1.59 -22.71
C TYR A 298 8.75 -1.20 -21.69
N ARG A 299 10.00 -1.13 -22.12
CA ARG A 299 11.17 -0.74 -21.31
C ARG A 299 12.08 0.19 -22.10
N ALA A 300 12.64 1.20 -21.44
CA ALA A 300 13.73 1.96 -22.02
C ALA A 300 14.92 1.02 -22.29
N GLU A 301 15.47 1.02 -23.50
CA GLU A 301 16.53 0.09 -23.90
C GLU A 301 17.85 0.35 -23.16
N LEU A 302 18.19 1.61 -22.90
CA LEU A 302 19.47 2.00 -22.30
C LEU A 302 19.41 1.96 -20.78
N VAL A 303 20.32 1.24 -20.12
CA VAL A 303 20.39 1.16 -18.65
C VAL A 303 20.67 2.52 -18.02
N ALA A 304 21.49 3.36 -18.67
CA ALA A 304 21.73 4.73 -18.20
C ALA A 304 20.44 5.56 -18.14
N GLU A 305 19.52 5.38 -19.09
CA GLU A 305 18.22 6.05 -19.07
C GLU A 305 17.29 5.44 -18.01
N GLN A 306 17.37 4.13 -17.77
CA GLN A 306 16.65 3.49 -16.67
C GLN A 306 17.09 4.04 -15.30
N GLU A 307 18.39 4.21 -15.10
CA GLU A 307 18.96 4.80 -13.88
C GLU A 307 18.59 6.28 -13.74
N ARG A 308 18.63 7.05 -14.84
CA ARG A 308 18.26 8.47 -14.86
C ARG A 308 16.79 8.69 -14.53
N LEU A 309 15.91 7.82 -15.05
CA LEU A 309 14.49 7.85 -14.77
C LEU A 309 14.15 7.31 -13.38
N GLY A 310 14.93 6.38 -12.85
CA GLY A 310 14.70 5.79 -11.53
C GLY A 310 13.36 5.03 -11.43
N GLU A 311 12.87 4.88 -10.21
CA GLU A 311 11.71 4.05 -9.89
C GLU A 311 10.84 4.69 -8.84
N THR A 312 9.54 4.38 -8.86
CA THR A 312 8.55 4.70 -7.82
C THR A 312 8.47 3.76 -6.65
N GLY A 313 7.85 4.25 -5.56
CA GLY A 313 7.43 3.40 -4.45
C GLY A 313 6.64 2.15 -4.88
N HIS A 314 6.07 2.17 -6.09
CA HIS A 314 5.26 1.08 -6.61
C HIS A 314 5.69 0.54 -7.97
N HIS A 315 6.35 1.33 -8.82
CA HIS A 315 6.68 0.97 -10.21
C HIS A 315 7.93 1.64 -10.78
N PRO A 316 8.75 0.97 -11.59
CA PRO A 316 9.86 1.60 -12.29
C PRO A 316 9.35 2.66 -13.30
N ARG A 317 9.98 3.83 -13.39
CA ARG A 317 9.58 4.84 -14.39
C ARG A 317 9.95 4.44 -15.81
N TRP A 318 10.99 3.63 -15.93
CA TRP A 318 11.57 3.17 -17.19
C TRP A 318 10.91 1.92 -17.75
N SER A 319 9.83 1.41 -17.12
CA SER A 319 9.05 0.31 -17.65
C SER A 319 7.56 0.46 -17.39
N ILE A 320 6.75 0.21 -18.42
CA ILE A 320 5.30 0.34 -18.36
C ILE A 320 4.63 -0.90 -18.96
N ALA A 321 3.50 -1.31 -18.38
CA ALA A 321 2.67 -2.40 -18.89
C ALA A 321 1.47 -1.81 -19.63
N TYR A 322 1.49 -1.86 -20.96
CA TYR A 322 0.33 -1.53 -21.78
C TYR A 322 -0.61 -2.74 -21.82
N LYS A 323 -1.70 -2.66 -21.06
CA LYS A 323 -2.64 -3.76 -20.87
C LYS A 323 -3.57 -3.87 -22.07
N PHE A 324 -3.95 -5.10 -22.43
CA PHE A 324 -5.08 -5.29 -23.32
C PHE A 324 -6.30 -4.59 -22.72
N GLN A 325 -7.09 -3.92 -23.56
CA GLN A 325 -8.39 -3.39 -23.18
C GLN A 325 -9.16 -4.52 -22.50
N GLY A 326 -9.66 -4.27 -21.28
CA GLY A 326 -10.26 -5.32 -20.45
C GLY A 326 -11.38 -6.00 -21.23
N ASP A 327 -11.44 -7.34 -21.15
CA ASP A 327 -12.47 -8.08 -21.86
C ASP A 327 -13.82 -7.54 -21.43
N THR A 328 -14.55 -7.12 -22.45
CA THR A 328 -15.90 -6.61 -22.32
C THR A 328 -16.81 -7.68 -22.89
N GLY A 329 -17.80 -8.07 -22.11
CA GLY A 329 -18.79 -9.04 -22.56
C GLY A 329 -20.18 -8.55 -22.22
N GLN A 330 -21.12 -9.04 -22.99
CA GLN A 330 -22.52 -8.78 -22.79
C GLN A 330 -23.15 -9.97 -22.09
N THR A 331 -23.96 -9.71 -21.08
CA THR A 331 -24.69 -10.76 -20.37
C THR A 331 -26.01 -10.21 -19.85
N LYS A 332 -26.93 -11.10 -19.49
CA LYS A 332 -28.21 -10.70 -18.91
C LYS A 332 -28.05 -10.32 -17.45
N LEU A 333 -28.69 -9.22 -17.07
CA LEU A 333 -28.88 -8.84 -15.68
C LEU A 333 -30.02 -9.67 -15.08
N ALA A 334 -29.64 -10.64 -14.25
CA ALA A 334 -30.60 -11.50 -13.56
C ALA A 334 -31.32 -10.74 -12.43
N ASP A 335 -30.59 -9.96 -11.65
CA ASP A 335 -31.14 -9.22 -10.50
C ASP A 335 -30.18 -8.12 -10.01
N VAL A 336 -30.64 -7.24 -9.12
CA VAL A 336 -29.79 -6.26 -8.42
C VAL A 336 -29.87 -6.51 -6.93
N MET A 337 -28.72 -6.84 -6.32
CA MET A 337 -28.59 -6.95 -4.87
C MET A 337 -28.10 -5.64 -4.27
N TRP A 338 -28.49 -5.40 -3.03
CA TRP A 338 -28.00 -4.28 -2.24
C TRP A 338 -27.17 -4.82 -1.08
N SER A 339 -25.91 -4.41 -1.01
CA SER A 339 -24.96 -4.87 0.01
C SER A 339 -24.70 -3.76 1.01
N THR A 340 -24.89 -4.03 2.29
CA THR A 340 -24.53 -3.09 3.37
C THR A 340 -23.07 -3.29 3.76
N SER A 341 -22.29 -2.21 3.82
CA SER A 341 -20.90 -2.23 4.27
C SER A 341 -20.80 -2.08 5.79
N ARG A 342 -19.58 -2.27 6.34
CA ARG A 342 -19.25 -2.01 7.75
C ARG A 342 -19.61 -0.59 8.22
N THR A 343 -19.57 0.40 7.32
CA THR A 343 -19.90 1.80 7.62
C THR A 343 -21.36 2.13 7.36
N GLY A 344 -22.20 1.11 7.13
CA GLY A 344 -23.61 1.25 6.78
C GLY A 344 -23.86 1.72 5.35
N THR A 345 -22.84 1.90 4.51
CA THR A 345 -23.05 2.28 3.10
C THR A 345 -23.70 1.12 2.35
N ILE A 346 -24.81 1.37 1.68
CA ILE A 346 -25.56 0.36 0.93
C ILE A 346 -25.25 0.56 -0.55
N THR A 347 -24.56 -0.41 -1.17
CA THR A 347 -24.12 -0.34 -2.57
C THR A 347 -24.87 -1.34 -3.46
N PRO A 348 -25.25 -0.93 -4.69
CA PRO A 348 -25.88 -1.82 -5.64
C PRO A 348 -24.84 -2.74 -6.31
N VAL A 349 -25.19 -4.02 -6.44
CA VAL A 349 -24.38 -5.06 -7.08
C VAL A 349 -25.25 -5.81 -8.08
N ALA A 350 -24.85 -5.80 -9.35
CA ALA A 350 -25.51 -6.56 -10.39
C ALA A 350 -25.26 -8.07 -10.17
N ARG A 351 -26.32 -8.87 -10.21
CA ARG A 351 -26.25 -10.32 -10.41
C ARG A 351 -26.44 -10.62 -11.88
N LEU A 352 -25.45 -11.25 -12.46
CA LEU A 352 -25.38 -11.51 -13.89
C LEU A 352 -25.64 -12.98 -14.15
N GLU A 353 -26.21 -13.30 -15.31
CA GLU A 353 -25.98 -14.61 -15.89
C GLU A 353 -24.47 -14.80 -16.08
N PRO A 354 -23.89 -15.93 -15.64
CA PRO A 354 -22.44 -16.10 -15.65
C PRO A 354 -21.85 -15.85 -17.04
N VAL A 355 -20.89 -14.92 -17.14
CA VAL A 355 -20.18 -14.59 -18.38
C VAL A 355 -18.69 -14.71 -18.15
N GLU A 356 -17.98 -15.35 -19.08
CA GLU A 356 -16.53 -15.48 -19.01
C GLU A 356 -15.87 -14.19 -19.49
N LEU A 357 -15.08 -13.54 -18.63
CA LEU A 357 -14.28 -12.36 -18.96
C LEU A 357 -12.85 -12.55 -18.45
N SER A 358 -11.88 -12.56 -19.37
CA SER A 358 -10.46 -12.74 -19.07
C SER A 358 -10.20 -14.01 -18.24
N GLY A 359 -10.71 -15.15 -18.72
CA GLY A 359 -10.53 -16.47 -18.08
C GLY A 359 -11.15 -16.58 -16.68
N ALA A 360 -12.14 -15.74 -16.34
CA ALA A 360 -12.90 -15.88 -15.11
C ALA A 360 -14.39 -15.75 -15.36
N MET A 361 -15.15 -16.66 -14.75
CA MET A 361 -16.61 -16.59 -14.74
C MET A 361 -17.09 -15.46 -13.83
N ILE A 362 -17.68 -14.44 -14.43
CA ILE A 362 -18.24 -13.27 -13.76
C ILE A 362 -19.73 -13.46 -13.58
N GLY A 363 -20.15 -13.65 -12.32
CA GLY A 363 -21.57 -13.68 -11.93
C GLY A 363 -22.03 -12.42 -11.18
N ARG A 364 -21.11 -11.50 -10.86
CA ARG A 364 -21.41 -10.26 -10.14
C ARG A 364 -20.57 -9.11 -10.65
N ALA A 365 -21.17 -7.92 -10.73
CA ALA A 365 -20.47 -6.69 -11.10
C ALA A 365 -20.94 -5.51 -10.24
N SER A 366 -20.03 -4.58 -9.99
CA SER A 366 -20.34 -3.34 -9.26
C SER A 366 -21.23 -2.42 -10.10
N LEU A 367 -22.22 -1.81 -9.45
CA LEU A 367 -22.99 -0.68 -9.98
C LEU A 367 -22.58 0.65 -9.34
N HIS A 368 -21.52 0.62 -8.53
CA HIS A 368 -20.87 1.75 -7.86
C HIS A 368 -21.73 2.45 -6.79
N ASN A 369 -22.72 3.24 -7.19
CA ASN A 369 -23.52 4.09 -6.30
C ASN A 369 -24.91 4.38 -6.87
N VAL A 370 -25.75 5.11 -6.12
CA VAL A 370 -27.15 5.40 -6.48
C VAL A 370 -27.22 6.21 -7.76
N SER A 371 -26.38 7.23 -7.89
CA SER A 371 -26.38 8.09 -9.08
C SER A 371 -26.05 7.30 -10.35
N ARG A 372 -25.07 6.38 -10.30
CA ARG A 372 -24.74 5.51 -11.44
C ARG A 372 -25.86 4.50 -11.70
N PHE A 373 -26.41 3.89 -10.64
CA PHE A 373 -27.52 2.95 -10.76
C PHE A 373 -28.74 3.57 -11.47
N GLU A 374 -29.14 4.78 -11.07
CA GLU A 374 -30.24 5.52 -11.70
C GLU A 374 -29.90 5.92 -13.15
N ALA A 375 -28.66 6.37 -13.40
CA ALA A 375 -28.20 6.77 -14.74
C ALA A 375 -28.18 5.59 -15.74
N LEU A 376 -27.94 4.37 -15.27
CA LEU A 376 -27.93 3.17 -16.11
C LEU A 376 -29.33 2.74 -16.58
N GLN A 377 -30.41 3.22 -15.92
CA GLN A 377 -31.80 2.89 -16.27
C GLN A 377 -32.04 1.38 -16.45
N LEU A 378 -31.52 0.58 -15.51
CA LEU A 378 -31.60 -0.88 -15.56
C LEU A 378 -33.05 -1.37 -15.52
N THR A 379 -33.36 -2.36 -16.35
CA THR A 379 -34.66 -3.05 -16.37
C THR A 379 -34.46 -4.55 -16.17
N ARG A 380 -35.44 -5.25 -15.59
CA ARG A 380 -35.32 -6.69 -15.29
C ARG A 380 -35.06 -7.50 -16.55
N GLY A 381 -34.01 -8.33 -16.52
CA GLY A 381 -33.61 -9.16 -17.66
C GLY A 381 -32.97 -8.38 -18.82
N CYS A 382 -32.57 -7.12 -18.62
CA CYS A 382 -31.84 -6.37 -19.64
C CYS A 382 -30.47 -6.99 -19.94
N THR A 383 -29.96 -6.75 -21.13
CA THR A 383 -28.59 -7.11 -21.51
C THR A 383 -27.67 -5.95 -21.14
N VAL A 384 -26.64 -6.22 -20.35
CA VAL A 384 -25.66 -5.24 -19.89
C VAL A 384 -24.27 -5.55 -20.43
N GLU A 385 -23.52 -4.50 -20.70
CA GLU A 385 -22.11 -4.58 -21.00
C GLU A 385 -21.31 -4.52 -19.71
N VAL A 386 -20.47 -5.52 -19.50
CA VAL A 386 -19.67 -5.69 -18.29
C VAL A 386 -18.21 -5.73 -18.68
N THR A 387 -17.41 -4.91 -18.01
CA THR A 387 -15.97 -4.85 -18.23
C THR A 387 -15.24 -5.26 -16.96
N ARG A 388 -14.20 -6.08 -17.14
CA ARG A 388 -13.28 -6.45 -16.05
C ARG A 388 -11.97 -5.67 -16.20
N ARG A 389 -11.96 -4.41 -15.77
CA ARG A 389 -10.76 -3.56 -15.85
C ARG A 389 -9.69 -4.03 -14.87
N GLY A 390 -8.46 -4.22 -15.35
CA GLY A 390 -7.30 -4.56 -14.52
C GLY A 390 -7.39 -5.88 -13.75
N GLY A 391 -8.34 -6.75 -14.07
CA GLY A 391 -8.50 -8.10 -13.51
C GLY A 391 -9.14 -8.20 -12.12
N VAL A 392 -9.54 -7.09 -11.47
CA VAL A 392 -9.92 -7.10 -10.04
C VAL A 392 -11.43 -7.01 -9.80
N ILE A 393 -12.11 -5.93 -10.20
CA ILE A 393 -13.54 -5.72 -9.89
C ILE A 393 -14.32 -5.48 -11.19
N PRO A 394 -15.20 -6.42 -11.60
CA PRO A 394 -16.08 -6.22 -12.76
C PRO A 394 -17.07 -5.08 -12.51
N MET A 395 -17.36 -4.29 -13.54
CA MET A 395 -18.30 -3.17 -13.47
C MET A 395 -19.25 -3.20 -14.67
N VAL A 396 -20.52 -2.85 -14.44
CA VAL A 396 -21.48 -2.62 -15.52
C VAL A 396 -21.22 -1.25 -16.12
N GLU A 397 -20.97 -1.19 -17.43
CA GLU A 397 -20.68 0.05 -18.14
C GLU A 397 -21.95 0.70 -18.69
N ARG A 398 -22.82 -0.08 -19.32
CA ARG A 398 -24.07 0.39 -19.92
C ARG A 398 -25.08 -0.73 -20.13
N VAL A 399 -26.34 -0.34 -20.33
CA VAL A 399 -27.36 -1.22 -20.90
C VAL A 399 -27.17 -1.28 -22.41
N VAL A 400 -27.12 -2.49 -22.96
CA VAL A 400 -27.07 -2.73 -24.41
C VAL A 400 -28.47 -2.86 -24.97
N GLU A 401 -29.30 -3.65 -24.29
CA GLU A 401 -30.69 -3.89 -24.68
C GLU A 401 -31.58 -3.87 -23.42
N PRO A 402 -32.71 -3.14 -23.43
CA PRO A 402 -33.63 -3.14 -22.31
C PRO A 402 -34.32 -4.51 -22.15
N GLY A 403 -34.77 -4.79 -20.93
CA GLY A 403 -35.48 -6.03 -20.61
C GLY A 403 -36.83 -6.12 -21.34
N PRO A 404 -37.34 -7.34 -21.65
CA PRO A 404 -38.52 -7.54 -22.50
C PRO A 404 -39.80 -6.84 -22.02
N GLN A 405 -39.95 -6.66 -20.70
CA GLN A 405 -41.12 -6.00 -20.09
C GLN A 405 -40.85 -4.56 -19.65
N GLY A 406 -39.60 -4.09 -19.74
CA GLY A 406 -39.22 -2.73 -19.33
C GLY A 406 -39.42 -2.42 -17.84
N GLU A 407 -39.58 -3.41 -16.97
CA GLU A 407 -39.77 -3.20 -15.53
C GLU A 407 -38.47 -2.68 -14.88
N PRO A 408 -38.45 -1.48 -14.28
CA PRO A 408 -37.25 -0.91 -13.67
C PRO A 408 -36.93 -1.55 -12.31
N PHE A 409 -35.66 -1.49 -11.90
CA PHE A 409 -35.28 -1.83 -10.53
C PHE A 409 -35.52 -0.66 -9.57
N GLU A 410 -36.07 -0.95 -8.39
CA GLU A 410 -36.33 0.06 -7.36
C GLU A 410 -35.18 0.18 -6.35
N LEU A 411 -35.07 1.37 -5.75
CA LEU A 411 -34.18 1.60 -4.61
C LEU A 411 -34.75 0.94 -3.35
N PRO A 412 -33.91 0.35 -2.48
CA PRO A 412 -34.38 -0.22 -1.24
C PRO A 412 -34.85 0.90 -0.32
N ILE A 413 -36.05 0.75 0.24
CA ILE A 413 -36.62 1.65 1.24
C ILE A 413 -36.27 1.23 2.69
N ALA A 414 -35.67 0.06 2.84
CA ALA A 414 -35.22 -0.51 4.10
C ALA A 414 -33.81 -1.12 3.92
N CYS A 415 -33.01 -1.11 4.98
CA CYS A 415 -31.65 -1.65 4.97
C CYS A 415 -31.71 -3.16 4.71
N PRO A 416 -30.98 -3.69 3.71
CA PRO A 416 -31.03 -5.12 3.41
C PRO A 416 -30.42 -6.00 4.51
N GLY A 417 -29.55 -5.43 5.36
CA GLY A 417 -28.98 -6.14 6.50
C GLY A 417 -29.96 -6.25 7.69
N CYS A 418 -30.50 -5.12 8.15
CA CYS A 418 -31.26 -5.07 9.41
C CYS A 418 -32.76 -4.77 9.26
N GLY A 419 -33.24 -4.46 8.06
CA GLY A 419 -34.62 -4.02 7.81
C GLY A 419 -34.94 -2.60 8.32
N GLY A 420 -33.98 -1.91 8.94
CA GLY A 420 -34.15 -0.55 9.45
C GLY A 420 -34.23 0.54 8.36
N PRO A 421 -34.48 1.81 8.73
CA PRO A 421 -34.60 2.90 7.78
C PRO A 421 -33.29 3.18 7.03
N VAL A 422 -33.42 3.69 5.81
CA VAL A 422 -32.31 4.10 4.94
C VAL A 422 -32.32 5.61 4.72
N GLU A 423 -31.14 6.19 4.57
CA GLU A 423 -30.96 7.61 4.26
C GLU A 423 -30.13 7.76 2.99
N ARG A 424 -30.53 8.69 2.10
CA ARG A 424 -29.76 9.05 0.91
C ARG A 424 -28.84 10.23 1.24
N ARG A 425 -27.54 10.07 1.02
CA ARG A 425 -26.53 11.11 1.28
C ARG A 425 -25.71 11.40 0.03
N ARG A 426 -25.40 12.68 -0.21
CA ARG A 426 -24.56 13.13 -1.31
C ARG A 426 -23.09 13.20 -0.88
N LYS A 427 -22.22 12.58 -1.66
CA LYS A 427 -20.76 12.70 -1.56
C LYS A 427 -20.19 13.31 -2.85
N ARG A 428 -18.88 13.60 -2.86
CA ARG A 428 -18.18 14.14 -4.03
C ARG A 428 -18.33 13.25 -5.28
N GLU A 429 -18.39 11.93 -5.08
CA GLU A 429 -18.47 10.90 -6.14
C GLU A 429 -19.90 10.55 -6.57
N GLY A 430 -20.91 11.20 -6.00
CA GLY A 430 -22.32 10.92 -6.25
C GLY A 430 -23.09 10.61 -4.97
N GLU A 431 -24.31 10.12 -5.14
CA GLU A 431 -25.21 9.79 -4.04
C GLU A 431 -25.12 8.31 -3.66
N PHE A 432 -25.25 8.06 -2.37
CA PHE A 432 -25.19 6.73 -1.76
C PHE A 432 -26.36 6.55 -0.79
N LEU A 433 -26.79 5.30 -0.61
CA LEU A 433 -27.71 4.94 0.46
C LEU A 433 -26.91 4.55 1.71
N TYR A 434 -27.48 4.84 2.87
CA TYR A 434 -26.92 4.52 4.18
C TYR A 434 -27.97 3.87 5.07
N CYS A 435 -27.58 2.81 5.77
CA CYS A 435 -28.31 2.35 6.95
C CYS A 435 -28.23 3.43 8.03
N VAL A 436 -29.38 3.82 8.59
CA VAL A 436 -29.46 4.86 9.63
C VAL A 436 -28.85 4.37 10.95
N ASP A 437 -28.94 3.07 11.23
CA ASP A 437 -28.39 2.45 12.43
C ASP A 437 -27.46 1.27 12.08
N PRO A 438 -26.22 1.55 11.66
CA PRO A 438 -25.26 0.50 11.36
C PRO A 438 -24.82 -0.27 12.61
N THR A 439 -24.99 0.28 13.82
CA THR A 439 -24.55 -0.38 15.05
C THR A 439 -25.38 -1.62 15.39
N HIS A 440 -26.68 -1.61 15.08
CA HIS A 440 -27.55 -2.77 15.22
C HIS A 440 -27.70 -3.58 13.92
N CYS A 441 -26.89 -3.26 12.89
CA CYS A 441 -26.98 -3.93 11.61
C CYS A 441 -26.10 -5.19 11.54
N ILE A 442 -26.71 -6.35 11.27
CA ILE A 442 -26.00 -7.63 11.16
C ILE A 442 -24.89 -7.61 10.10
N ASP A 443 -25.15 -7.03 8.93
CA ASP A 443 -24.16 -6.92 7.85
C ASP A 443 -23.00 -6.01 8.25
N ALA A 444 -23.30 -4.89 8.91
CA ALA A 444 -22.27 -3.95 9.35
C ALA A 444 -21.38 -4.58 10.43
N ARG A 445 -21.98 -5.31 11.38
CA ARG A 445 -21.28 -6.10 12.41
C ARG A 445 -20.41 -7.20 11.81
N LEU A 446 -20.93 -7.98 10.85
CA LEU A 446 -20.13 -8.98 10.13
C LEU A 446 -18.96 -8.33 9.39
N GLY A 447 -19.19 -7.16 8.79
CA GLY A 447 -18.16 -6.36 8.14
C GLY A 447 -17.09 -5.83 9.12
N GLU A 448 -17.49 -5.42 10.32
CA GLU A 448 -16.58 -4.97 11.39
C GLU A 448 -15.72 -6.13 11.91
N LEU A 449 -16.34 -7.25 12.29
CA LEU A 449 -15.65 -8.44 12.79
C LEU A 449 -14.71 -9.02 11.72
N GLY A 450 -15.16 -9.08 10.47
CA GLY A 450 -14.33 -9.53 9.35
C GLY A 450 -13.17 -8.58 9.04
N HIS A 451 -13.37 -7.27 9.16
CA HIS A 451 -12.30 -6.28 9.05
C HIS A 451 -11.27 -6.45 10.16
N PHE A 452 -11.72 -6.58 11.41
CA PHE A 452 -10.85 -6.78 12.57
C PHE A 452 -10.00 -8.04 12.41
N ALA A 453 -10.64 -9.20 12.15
CA ALA A 453 -9.94 -10.46 11.95
C ALA A 453 -8.93 -10.38 10.80
N LYS A 454 -9.27 -9.69 9.70
CA LYS A 454 -8.36 -9.49 8.57
C LYS A 454 -7.16 -8.62 8.92
N VAL A 455 -7.35 -7.51 9.64
CA VAL A 455 -6.27 -6.57 9.97
C VAL A 455 -5.34 -7.12 11.05
N VAL A 456 -5.92 -7.80 12.04
CA VAL A 456 -5.17 -8.47 13.12
C VAL A 456 -4.56 -9.81 12.65
N GLU A 457 -4.96 -10.28 11.46
CA GLU A 457 -4.51 -11.54 10.86
C GLU A 457 -4.92 -12.78 11.66
N ILE A 458 -6.15 -12.79 12.18
CA ILE A 458 -6.79 -13.97 12.77
C ILE A 458 -7.31 -14.85 11.63
N LEU A 459 -6.52 -15.85 11.25
CA LEU A 459 -6.83 -16.73 10.13
C LEU A 459 -7.96 -17.73 10.48
N GLY A 460 -8.65 -18.23 9.45
CA GLY A 460 -9.68 -19.27 9.57
C GLY A 460 -11.10 -18.77 9.86
N PHE A 461 -11.28 -17.51 10.25
CA PHE A 461 -12.60 -16.85 10.34
C PHE A 461 -13.09 -16.37 8.98
N GLY A 462 -13.38 -17.31 8.08
CA GLY A 462 -14.01 -17.00 6.80
C GLY A 462 -15.46 -16.51 6.95
N PRO A 463 -16.08 -15.95 5.90
CA PRO A 463 -17.43 -15.37 5.97
C PRO A 463 -18.50 -16.30 6.58
N LYS A 464 -18.43 -17.60 6.29
CA LYS A 464 -19.36 -18.61 6.84
C LYS A 464 -19.17 -18.83 8.35
N VAL A 465 -17.91 -18.90 8.80
CA VAL A 465 -17.60 -19.10 10.22
C VAL A 465 -17.99 -17.86 11.00
N LEU A 466 -17.66 -16.66 10.51
CA LEU A 466 -18.09 -15.40 11.11
C LEU A 466 -19.61 -15.29 11.20
N ALA A 467 -20.33 -15.54 10.10
CA ALA A 467 -21.79 -15.53 10.10
C ALA A 467 -22.37 -16.47 11.16
N LYS A 468 -21.86 -17.71 11.22
CA LYS A 468 -22.33 -18.69 12.21
C LYS A 468 -21.97 -18.32 13.64
N SER A 469 -20.78 -17.75 13.89
CA SER A 469 -20.40 -17.27 15.22
C SER A 469 -21.31 -16.14 15.69
N VAL A 470 -21.68 -15.20 14.82
CA VAL A 470 -22.62 -14.13 15.16
C VAL A 470 -24.04 -14.66 15.36
N GLU A 471 -24.51 -15.55 14.46
CA GLU A 471 -25.84 -16.19 14.57
C GLU A 471 -26.02 -16.96 15.90
N ASN A 472 -24.97 -17.60 16.40
CA ASN A 472 -24.98 -18.35 17.67
C ASN A 472 -24.64 -17.47 18.88
N GLY A 473 -24.51 -16.15 18.70
CA GLY A 473 -24.19 -15.22 19.79
C GLY A 473 -22.79 -15.37 20.38
N LEU A 474 -21.86 -16.02 19.65
CA LEU A 474 -20.48 -16.20 20.08
C LEU A 474 -19.61 -14.97 19.81
N LEU A 475 -19.98 -14.16 18.81
CA LEU A 475 -19.29 -12.92 18.47
C LEU A 475 -20.32 -11.80 18.27
N ASP A 476 -20.14 -10.70 18.98
CA ASP A 476 -20.89 -9.46 18.77
C ASP A 476 -19.94 -8.28 18.51
N HIS A 477 -18.81 -8.28 19.21
CA HIS A 477 -17.78 -7.25 19.12
C HIS A 477 -16.38 -7.85 18.90
N PRO A 478 -15.41 -7.05 18.40
CA PRO A 478 -14.04 -7.51 18.20
C PRO A 478 -13.36 -8.11 19.43
N ASP A 479 -13.71 -7.69 20.66
CA ASP A 479 -13.14 -8.26 21.87
C ASP A 479 -13.58 -9.71 22.13
N ASP A 480 -14.72 -10.14 21.59
CA ASP A 480 -15.26 -11.48 21.82
C ASP A 480 -14.40 -12.58 21.18
N PHE A 481 -13.61 -12.27 20.14
CA PHE A 481 -12.64 -13.23 19.59
C PHE A 481 -11.76 -13.80 20.71
N TYR A 482 -11.29 -12.96 21.62
CA TYR A 482 -10.37 -13.38 22.69
C TYR A 482 -11.05 -14.10 23.86
N ARG A 483 -12.39 -14.17 23.85
CA ARG A 483 -13.23 -14.86 24.84
C ARG A 483 -13.76 -16.20 24.36
N LEU A 484 -13.67 -16.48 23.05
CA LEU A 484 -14.08 -17.75 22.47
C LEU A 484 -13.36 -18.92 23.15
N ARG A 485 -14.11 -19.96 23.48
CA ARG A 485 -13.56 -21.22 23.97
C ARG A 485 -13.67 -22.31 22.91
N LEU A 486 -12.87 -23.35 23.07
CA LEU A 486 -12.87 -24.48 22.16
C LEU A 486 -14.27 -25.11 22.05
N GLU A 487 -14.96 -25.25 23.17
CA GLU A 487 -16.28 -25.86 23.27
C GLU A 487 -17.32 -25.06 22.48
N ASP A 488 -17.23 -23.73 22.51
CA ASP A 488 -18.15 -22.83 21.81
C ASP A 488 -18.04 -23.06 20.29
N LEU A 489 -16.82 -23.14 19.76
CA LEU A 489 -16.56 -23.32 18.33
C LEU A 489 -16.90 -24.73 17.83
N GLN A 490 -16.83 -25.74 18.70
CA GLN A 490 -17.23 -27.12 18.35
C GLN A 490 -18.73 -27.27 18.13
N THR A 491 -19.55 -26.32 18.61
CA THR A 491 -21.01 -26.33 18.34
C THR A 491 -21.37 -25.90 16.93
N LEU A 492 -20.42 -25.26 16.21
CA LEU A 492 -20.65 -24.76 14.87
C LEU A 492 -20.56 -25.88 13.83
N ASP A 493 -21.52 -25.89 12.89
CA ASP A 493 -21.57 -26.89 11.82
C ASP A 493 -20.25 -26.89 11.02
N ARG A 494 -19.70 -28.09 10.78
CA ARG A 494 -18.43 -28.36 10.08
C ARG A 494 -17.14 -27.90 10.79
N LEU A 495 -17.18 -27.55 12.08
CA LEU A 495 -16.00 -27.27 12.89
C LEU A 495 -15.68 -28.44 13.85
N GLY A 496 -14.85 -29.37 13.39
CA GLY A 496 -14.31 -30.43 14.24
C GLY A 496 -13.33 -29.89 15.29
N ARG A 497 -13.09 -30.65 16.37
CA ARG A 497 -12.21 -30.27 17.50
C ARG A 497 -10.86 -29.71 17.06
N ARG A 498 -10.22 -30.32 16.07
CA ARG A 498 -8.91 -29.87 15.56
C ARG A 498 -8.99 -28.50 14.87
N SER A 499 -9.99 -28.29 14.04
CA SER A 499 -10.20 -26.99 13.36
C SER A 499 -10.54 -25.90 14.36
N ALA A 500 -11.38 -26.21 15.34
CA ALA A 500 -11.70 -25.29 16.43
C ALA A 500 -10.45 -24.94 17.27
N GLN A 501 -9.60 -25.92 17.58
CA GLN A 501 -8.33 -25.67 18.29
C GLN A 501 -7.40 -24.76 17.48
N ASN A 502 -7.26 -24.99 16.17
CA ASN A 502 -6.46 -24.13 15.32
C ASN A 502 -6.94 -22.66 15.37
N LEU A 503 -8.26 -22.42 15.38
CA LEU A 503 -8.80 -21.07 15.50
C LEU A 503 -8.45 -20.42 16.85
N ILE A 504 -8.55 -21.18 17.95
CA ILE A 504 -8.16 -20.70 19.29
C ILE A 504 -6.66 -20.37 19.33
N ASP A 505 -5.83 -21.22 18.74
CA ASP A 505 -4.38 -21.02 18.68
C ASP A 505 -4.01 -19.77 17.86
N GLU A 506 -4.69 -19.53 16.73
CA GLU A 506 -4.52 -18.31 15.92
C GLU A 506 -4.89 -17.04 16.70
N ILE A 507 -6.00 -17.05 17.44
CA ILE A 507 -6.40 -15.92 18.29
C ILE A 507 -5.37 -15.69 19.40
N ALA A 508 -4.92 -16.75 20.06
CA ALA A 508 -3.93 -16.66 21.13
C ALA A 508 -2.60 -16.09 20.65
N ALA A 509 -2.20 -16.42 19.40
CA ALA A 509 -1.00 -15.90 18.77
C ALA A 509 -1.07 -14.41 18.39
N ARG A 510 -2.24 -13.75 18.51
CA ARG A 510 -2.47 -12.34 18.13
C ARG A 510 -2.85 -11.44 19.31
N ARG A 511 -2.27 -11.72 20.48
CA ARG A 511 -2.44 -10.88 21.68
C ARG A 511 -1.44 -9.73 21.80
N LYS A 512 -0.41 -9.68 20.97
CA LYS A 512 0.52 -8.55 20.87
C LYS A 512 0.35 -7.89 19.52
N LEU A 513 -0.03 -6.62 19.52
CA LEU A 513 -0.34 -5.87 18.31
C LEU A 513 0.50 -4.61 18.27
N THR A 514 1.05 -4.27 17.10
CA THR A 514 1.68 -2.96 16.92
C THR A 514 0.63 -1.86 16.93
N LEU A 515 0.98 -0.66 17.39
CA LEU A 515 0.07 0.49 17.39
C LEU A 515 -0.62 0.76 16.03
N PRO A 516 0.07 0.72 14.87
CA PRO A 516 -0.58 0.86 13.56
C PRO A 516 -1.66 -0.20 13.29
N VAL A 517 -1.38 -1.47 13.62
CA VAL A 517 -2.32 -2.59 13.42
C VAL A 517 -3.54 -2.40 14.30
N PHE A 518 -3.34 -2.07 15.59
CA PHE A 518 -4.42 -1.83 16.54
C PHE A 518 -5.34 -0.69 16.05
N LEU A 519 -4.77 0.46 15.68
CA LEU A 519 -5.54 1.61 15.18
C LEU A 519 -6.33 1.27 13.91
N GLN A 520 -5.70 0.57 12.96
CA GLN A 520 -6.37 0.15 11.74
C GLN A 520 -7.52 -0.82 12.02
N ALA A 521 -7.35 -1.71 13.00
CA ALA A 521 -8.33 -2.74 13.34
C ALA A 521 -9.62 -2.15 13.94
N LEU A 522 -9.56 -0.97 14.57
CA LEU A 522 -10.73 -0.25 15.10
C LEU A 522 -11.76 0.14 14.02
N GLY A 523 -11.35 0.16 12.75
CA GLY A 523 -12.26 0.43 11.64
C GLY A 523 -12.84 1.85 11.63
N ILE A 524 -12.16 2.82 12.26
CA ILE A 524 -12.57 4.23 12.23
C ILE A 524 -12.51 4.76 10.79
N ASP A 525 -13.47 5.61 10.41
CA ASP A 525 -13.48 6.18 9.06
C ASP A 525 -12.21 7.00 8.80
N HIS A 526 -11.73 6.95 7.56
CA HIS A 526 -10.43 7.50 7.17
C HIS A 526 -9.19 6.92 7.91
N LEU A 527 -9.32 6.04 8.91
CA LEU A 527 -8.20 5.40 9.60
C LEU A 527 -7.75 4.11 8.89
N GLY A 528 -7.40 4.23 7.61
CA GLY A 528 -6.79 3.13 6.85
C GLY A 528 -5.34 2.88 7.25
N ARG A 529 -4.71 1.83 6.69
CA ARG A 529 -3.32 1.42 6.97
C ARG A 529 -2.33 2.59 6.99
N GLN A 530 -2.35 3.45 5.96
CA GLN A 530 -1.44 4.59 5.84
C GLN A 530 -1.63 5.60 6.98
N ASN A 531 -2.88 5.98 7.26
CA ASN A 531 -3.18 6.95 8.31
C ASN A 531 -2.89 6.38 9.70
N ALA A 532 -3.16 5.09 9.93
CA ALA A 532 -2.81 4.42 11.18
C ALA A 532 -1.29 4.41 11.41
N GLN A 533 -0.50 4.10 10.36
CA GLN A 533 0.96 4.14 10.44
C GLN A 533 1.49 5.54 10.70
N MET A 534 0.94 6.55 10.01
CA MET A 534 1.32 7.95 10.17
C MET A 534 1.05 8.45 11.61
N LEU A 535 -0.14 8.17 12.14
CA LEU A 535 -0.52 8.57 13.50
C LEU A 535 0.32 7.83 14.54
N ALA A 536 0.51 6.52 14.37
CA ALA A 536 1.35 5.73 15.26
C ALA A 536 2.79 6.26 15.32
N ARG A 537 3.37 6.68 14.19
CA ARG A 537 4.70 7.31 14.15
C ARG A 537 4.74 8.66 14.88
N GLN A 538 3.69 9.46 14.76
CA GLN A 538 3.66 10.80 15.36
C GLN A 538 3.46 10.76 16.88
N PHE A 539 2.56 9.89 17.35
CA PHE A 539 2.13 9.87 18.75
C PHE A 539 2.81 8.75 19.56
N ALA A 540 3.44 7.78 18.90
CA ALA A 540 4.21 6.65 19.45
C ALA A 540 3.42 5.64 20.31
N THR A 541 2.45 6.09 21.11
CA THR A 541 1.69 5.26 22.06
C THR A 541 0.19 5.44 21.88
N LEU A 542 -0.58 4.42 22.28
CA LEU A 542 -2.04 4.47 22.25
C LEU A 542 -2.59 5.59 23.13
N ASP A 543 -2.05 5.76 24.35
CA ASP A 543 -2.51 6.78 25.29
C ASP A 543 -2.40 8.19 24.72
N ARG A 544 -1.28 8.50 24.05
CA ARG A 544 -1.08 9.82 23.42
C ARG A 544 -2.06 10.08 22.29
N ILE A 545 -2.41 9.05 21.50
CA ILE A 545 -3.42 9.19 20.43
C ILE A 545 -4.81 9.36 21.03
N ARG A 546 -5.16 8.59 22.07
CA ARG A 546 -6.46 8.67 22.74
C ARG A 546 -6.74 10.05 23.32
N THR A 547 -5.69 10.75 23.78
CA THR A 547 -5.81 12.11 24.33
C THR A 547 -5.52 13.21 23.32
N ALA A 548 -5.23 12.87 22.06
CA ALA A 548 -4.87 13.85 21.04
C ALA A 548 -6.05 14.78 20.76
N THR A 549 -5.78 16.08 20.81
CA THR A 549 -6.75 17.09 20.43
C THR A 549 -6.88 17.18 18.91
N ARG A 550 -8.02 17.72 18.45
CA ARG A 550 -8.24 18.02 17.04
C ARG A 550 -7.08 18.82 16.43
N ASP A 551 -6.60 19.84 17.14
CA ASP A 551 -5.52 20.71 16.67
C ASP A 551 -4.18 19.96 16.57
N GLU A 552 -3.88 19.05 17.49
CA GLU A 552 -2.68 18.20 17.43
C GLU A 552 -2.74 17.20 16.27
N LEU A 553 -3.92 16.64 15.99
CA LEU A 553 -4.14 15.79 14.82
C LEU A 553 -3.99 16.59 13.52
N MET A 554 -4.53 17.82 13.46
CA MET A 554 -4.39 18.72 12.31
C MET A 554 -2.94 19.17 12.07
N ALA A 555 -2.10 19.19 13.11
CA ALA A 555 -0.67 19.48 12.98
C ALA A 555 0.10 18.31 12.32
N VAL A 556 -0.49 17.13 12.23
CA VAL A 556 0.12 15.98 11.54
C VAL A 556 0.01 16.18 10.04
N ARG A 557 1.16 16.25 9.38
CA ARG A 557 1.24 16.43 7.93
C ARG A 557 0.50 15.32 7.18
N GLY A 558 -0.51 15.70 6.40
CA GLY A 558 -1.36 14.76 5.65
C GLY A 558 -2.75 14.57 6.28
N VAL A 559 -2.94 14.99 7.54
CA VAL A 559 -4.25 15.04 8.18
C VAL A 559 -4.96 16.34 7.80
N LYS A 560 -6.15 16.20 7.23
CA LYS A 560 -7.06 17.31 6.92
C LYS A 560 -8.22 17.31 7.91
N GLU A 561 -9.00 18.38 7.92
CA GLU A 561 -10.14 18.57 8.85
C GLU A 561 -11.04 17.34 8.93
N ALA A 562 -11.48 16.81 7.79
CA ALA A 562 -12.32 15.62 7.74
C ALA A 562 -11.68 14.38 8.40
N ILE A 563 -10.36 14.22 8.29
CA ILE A 563 -9.63 13.11 8.90
C ILE A 563 -9.51 13.35 10.41
N ALA A 564 -9.12 14.56 10.84
CA ALA A 564 -9.02 14.90 12.26
C ALA A 564 -10.36 14.73 12.97
N ASP A 565 -11.45 15.21 12.37
CA ASP A 565 -12.81 15.10 12.92
C ASP A 565 -13.28 13.65 13.02
N ALA A 566 -13.03 12.84 11.99
CA ALA A 566 -13.33 11.42 12.00
C ALA A 566 -12.54 10.65 13.07
N LEU A 567 -11.29 11.03 13.31
CA LEU A 567 -10.44 10.39 14.32
C LEU A 567 -10.85 10.73 15.74
N VAL A 568 -11.05 12.02 16.05
CA VAL A 568 -11.51 12.45 17.40
C VAL A 568 -12.84 11.78 17.73
N THR A 569 -13.79 11.85 16.80
CA THR A 569 -15.12 11.27 16.99
C THR A 569 -15.03 9.75 17.08
N GLY A 570 -14.34 9.10 16.15
CA GLY A 570 -14.23 7.65 16.11
C GLY A 570 -13.49 7.04 17.30
N LEU A 571 -12.44 7.68 17.81
CA LEU A 571 -11.73 7.22 19.01
C LEU A 571 -12.61 7.37 20.26
N ALA A 572 -13.39 8.44 20.36
CA ALA A 572 -14.35 8.63 21.44
C ALA A 572 -15.47 7.58 21.37
N ASP A 573 -16.07 7.38 20.20
CA ASP A 573 -17.15 6.39 19.98
C ASP A 573 -16.69 4.95 20.27
N LYS A 574 -15.41 4.65 20.00
CA LYS A 574 -14.80 3.33 20.24
C LYS A 574 -14.13 3.19 21.61
N ALA A 575 -14.19 4.19 22.50
CA ALA A 575 -13.46 4.18 23.76
C ALA A 575 -13.74 2.93 24.62
N ALA A 576 -15.02 2.55 24.77
CA ALA A 576 -15.39 1.36 25.53
C ALA A 576 -14.90 0.05 24.87
N LEU A 577 -14.87 -0.02 23.54
CA LEU A 577 -14.32 -1.18 22.82
C LEU A 577 -12.81 -1.27 23.00
N ILE A 578 -12.11 -0.13 22.91
CA ILE A 578 -10.67 -0.04 23.14
C ILE A 578 -10.33 -0.58 24.52
N ASP A 579 -11.04 -0.14 25.56
CA ASP A 579 -10.78 -0.58 26.94
C ASP A 579 -10.99 -2.10 27.10
N ARG A 580 -12.07 -2.67 26.54
CA ARG A 580 -12.29 -4.12 26.56
C ARG A 580 -11.24 -4.91 25.77
N LEU A 581 -10.77 -4.38 24.64
CA LEU A 581 -9.69 -5.01 23.87
C LEU A 581 -8.40 -5.05 24.67
N LEU A 582 -8.07 -3.99 25.40
CA LEU A 582 -6.85 -3.89 26.22
C LEU A 582 -6.82 -4.87 27.41
N GLU A 583 -7.96 -5.46 27.80
CA GLU A 583 -7.98 -6.60 28.74
C GLU A 583 -7.39 -7.89 28.15
N HIS A 584 -7.29 -7.96 26.82
CA HIS A 584 -6.93 -9.17 26.08
C HIS A 584 -5.67 -9.01 25.22
N VAL A 585 -5.33 -7.79 24.83
CA VAL A 585 -4.20 -7.48 23.95
C VAL A 585 -3.24 -6.45 24.54
N GLU A 586 -1.96 -6.64 24.28
CA GLU A 586 -0.90 -5.68 24.53
C GLU A 586 -0.62 -4.90 23.24
N VAL A 587 -0.68 -3.56 23.32
CA VAL A 587 -0.36 -2.68 22.19
C VAL A 587 1.07 -2.19 22.32
N GLU A 588 1.92 -2.64 21.40
CA GLU A 588 3.32 -2.27 21.37
C GLU A 588 3.45 -0.80 20.92
N ALA A 589 4.12 -0.02 21.76
CA ALA A 589 4.53 1.32 21.43
C ALA A 589 5.48 1.30 20.23
N MET A 590 5.35 2.29 19.36
CA MET A 590 6.40 2.57 18.41
C MET A 590 7.58 3.24 19.12
N ALA A 591 8.80 3.01 18.62
CA ALA A 591 9.94 3.80 19.03
C ALA A 591 9.57 5.28 18.92
N GLU A 592 9.74 6.02 20.03
CA GLU A 592 9.51 7.45 19.99
C GLU A 592 10.41 8.03 18.90
N PRO A 593 9.89 8.93 18.04
CA PRO A 593 10.78 9.67 17.16
C PRO A 593 11.86 10.30 18.03
N ASP A 594 13.13 10.13 17.65
CA ASP A 594 14.24 10.73 18.40
C ASP A 594 13.87 12.17 18.74
N PRO A 595 14.02 12.59 20.02
CA PRO A 595 13.83 13.98 20.35
C PRO A 595 14.65 14.78 19.34
N PRO A 596 14.05 15.77 18.64
CA PRO A 596 14.79 16.54 17.66
C PRO A 596 16.04 17.01 18.38
N ALA A 597 17.20 16.60 17.85
CA ALA A 597 18.48 16.74 18.53
C ALA A 597 18.54 18.14 19.14
N SER A 598 18.64 18.19 20.47
CA SER A 598 18.89 19.45 21.17
C SER A 598 20.27 19.88 20.73
N GLY A 599 20.34 20.59 19.61
CA GLY A 599 21.59 21.16 19.15
C GLY A 599 22.14 22.04 20.26
N PRO A 600 23.48 22.12 20.44
CA PRO A 600 24.06 23.12 21.31
C PRO A 600 23.59 24.49 20.82
N GLY A 601 22.80 25.17 21.64
CA GLY A 601 22.16 26.43 21.29
C GLY A 601 21.91 27.30 22.53
N PRO A 602 21.63 28.60 22.35
CA PRO A 602 21.55 29.56 23.45
C PRO A 602 20.39 29.30 24.42
N LEU A 603 19.41 28.47 24.04
CA LEU A 603 18.19 28.22 24.81
C LEU A 603 18.15 26.84 25.47
N VAL A 604 19.28 26.15 25.56
CA VAL A 604 19.37 24.84 26.24
C VAL A 604 18.83 24.92 27.67
N GLY A 605 17.88 24.03 27.98
CA GLY A 605 17.24 23.94 29.29
C GLY A 605 16.18 25.02 29.57
N LYS A 606 15.83 25.86 28.58
CA LYS A 606 14.79 26.89 28.70
C LYS A 606 13.47 26.47 28.09
N SER A 607 12.38 26.85 28.73
CA SER A 607 11.00 26.54 28.32
C SER A 607 10.22 27.79 27.90
N PHE A 608 9.56 27.72 26.74
CA PHE A 608 8.83 28.83 26.13
C PHE A 608 7.36 28.47 25.88
N LEU A 609 6.45 29.39 26.17
CA LEU A 609 5.04 29.30 25.80
C LEU A 609 4.61 30.53 25.01
N PHE A 610 3.76 30.34 23.99
CA PHE A 610 3.26 31.43 23.15
C PHE A 610 1.76 31.66 23.39
N THR A 611 1.36 32.92 23.58
CA THR A 611 -0.03 33.33 23.73
C THR A 611 -0.32 34.57 22.87
N GLY A 612 -1.56 34.68 22.38
CA GLY A 612 -1.91 35.68 21.36
C GLY A 612 -1.53 35.24 19.94
N ALA A 613 -1.90 36.08 18.96
CA ALA A 613 -1.43 35.97 17.58
C ALA A 613 -0.10 36.72 17.47
N LEU A 614 0.89 36.08 16.87
CA LEU A 614 2.19 36.68 16.60
C LEU A 614 2.11 37.39 15.23
N GLU A 615 2.72 38.57 15.12
CA GLU A 615 2.71 39.45 13.95
C GLU A 615 3.63 38.94 12.82
N GLY A 616 4.78 38.35 13.18
CA GLY A 616 5.83 37.93 12.24
C GLY A 616 5.98 36.43 12.07
N LEU A 617 5.54 35.62 13.05
CA LEU A 617 5.65 34.17 13.01
C LEU A 617 4.30 33.47 13.25
N THR A 618 4.09 32.30 12.65
CA THR A 618 3.07 31.38 13.15
C THR A 618 3.54 30.75 14.46
N ARG A 619 2.60 30.30 15.30
CA ARG A 619 2.93 29.61 16.57
C ARG A 619 3.84 28.40 16.35
N ALA A 620 3.62 27.64 15.27
CA ALA A 620 4.46 26.50 14.89
C ALA A 620 5.90 26.95 14.58
N GLN A 621 6.08 27.98 13.75
CA GLN A 621 7.41 28.55 13.45
C GLN A 621 8.13 29.05 14.71
N ALA A 622 7.42 29.72 15.61
CA ALA A 622 8.01 30.19 16.87
C ALA A 622 8.44 29.03 17.78
N GLN A 623 7.66 27.95 17.85
CA GLN A 623 8.02 26.74 18.59
C GLN A 623 9.21 26.02 17.95
N ASP A 624 9.30 25.99 16.61
CA ASP A 624 10.40 25.37 15.89
C ASP A 624 11.70 26.14 16.07
N ARG A 625 11.66 27.49 16.13
CA ARG A 625 12.85 28.31 16.48
C ARG A 625 13.34 28.05 17.90
N VAL A 626 12.42 27.93 18.86
CA VAL A 626 12.79 27.55 20.25
C VAL A 626 13.49 26.20 20.27
N LYS A 627 12.94 25.20 19.57
CA LYS A 627 13.53 23.86 19.50
C LYS A 627 14.87 23.85 18.79
N GLY A 628 14.98 24.57 17.68
CA GLY A 628 16.23 24.71 16.91
C GLY A 628 17.36 25.37 17.70
N ALA A 629 17.02 26.27 18.63
CA ALA A 629 17.97 26.90 19.56
C ALA A 629 18.23 26.09 20.84
N GLY A 630 17.74 24.84 20.93
CA GLY A 630 17.95 23.92 22.05
C GLY A 630 16.94 24.06 23.21
N GLY A 631 15.92 24.91 23.07
CA GLY A 631 14.86 25.11 24.06
C GLY A 631 13.67 24.18 23.89
N THR A 632 12.72 24.25 24.82
CA THR A 632 11.51 23.43 24.82
C THR A 632 10.25 24.30 24.71
N ALA A 633 9.27 23.86 23.93
CA ALA A 633 7.96 24.50 23.86
C ALA A 633 7.03 23.90 24.92
N ALA A 634 6.63 24.70 25.92
CA ALA A 634 5.69 24.29 26.95
C ALA A 634 4.25 24.29 26.42
N SER A 635 3.40 23.43 26.97
CA SER A 635 1.97 23.33 26.64
C SER A 635 1.08 24.22 27.51
N GLY A 636 1.60 24.76 28.62
CA GLY A 636 0.83 25.59 29.55
C GLY A 636 1.68 26.41 30.54
N VAL A 637 1.04 27.33 31.26
CA VAL A 637 1.70 28.20 32.26
C VAL A 637 1.81 27.45 33.59
N ALA A 638 3.04 27.11 33.97
CA ALA A 638 3.43 26.48 35.24
C ALA A 638 4.55 27.29 35.93
N LYS A 639 4.84 27.00 37.21
CA LYS A 639 5.93 27.68 37.96
C LYS A 639 7.33 27.44 37.37
N THR A 640 7.49 26.36 36.62
CA THR A 640 8.74 25.94 35.96
C THR A 640 8.91 26.55 34.56
N LEU A 641 7.96 27.36 34.09
CA LEU A 641 8.05 28.02 32.79
C LEU A 641 9.11 29.12 32.85
N ASP A 642 10.04 29.17 31.90
CA ASP A 642 11.05 30.24 31.86
C ASP A 642 10.50 31.49 31.15
N TYR A 643 9.85 31.31 29.99
CA TYR A 643 9.44 32.41 29.12
C TYR A 643 7.99 32.28 28.64
N LEU A 644 7.22 33.36 28.77
CA LEU A 644 5.93 33.52 28.11
C LEU A 644 6.03 34.62 27.05
N VAL A 645 5.91 34.25 25.78
CA VAL A 645 5.90 35.18 24.66
C VAL A 645 4.46 35.59 24.33
N VAL A 646 4.21 36.90 24.34
CA VAL A 646 2.89 37.49 24.12
C VAL A 646 2.90 38.20 22.76
N GLY A 647 2.09 37.69 21.83
CA GLY A 647 1.86 38.31 20.53
C GLY A 647 0.80 39.41 20.57
N ALA A 648 0.73 40.21 19.52
CA ALA A 648 -0.27 41.27 19.36
C ALA A 648 -1.69 40.69 19.28
N GLY A 649 -2.42 40.77 20.39
CA GLY A 649 -3.84 40.43 20.49
C GLY A 649 -4.61 41.57 21.16
N LYS A 650 -5.95 41.56 21.04
CA LYS A 650 -6.90 42.58 21.54
C LYS A 650 -6.48 43.21 22.87
N ALA A 651 -6.85 44.48 23.08
CA ALA A 651 -6.44 45.36 24.20
C ALA A 651 -6.48 44.77 25.64
N ASP A 652 -7.11 43.62 25.85
CA ASP A 652 -7.16 42.88 27.12
C ASP A 652 -6.12 41.75 27.20
N LYS A 653 -5.41 41.67 28.33
CA LYS A 653 -4.41 40.62 28.63
C LYS A 653 -4.97 39.20 28.48
N SER A 654 -4.23 38.29 27.87
CA SER A 654 -4.66 36.88 27.71
C SER A 654 -4.80 36.15 29.06
N SER A 655 -5.62 35.11 29.13
CA SER A 655 -5.78 34.29 30.35
C SER A 655 -4.46 33.65 30.81
N LYS A 656 -3.59 33.29 29.86
CA LYS A 656 -2.22 32.78 30.11
C LYS A 656 -1.30 33.87 30.68
N GLN A 657 -1.40 35.11 30.18
CA GLN A 657 -0.62 36.24 30.70
C GLN A 657 -1.02 36.60 32.15
N ARG A 658 -2.32 36.69 32.45
CA ARG A 658 -2.79 36.94 33.82
C ARG A 658 -2.33 35.85 34.79
N LYS A 659 -2.33 34.58 34.33
CA LYS A 659 -1.85 33.44 35.11
C LYS A 659 -0.35 33.52 35.38
N ALA A 660 0.45 33.95 34.40
CA ALA A 660 1.89 34.15 34.57
C ALA A 660 2.20 35.29 35.53
N GLU A 661 1.54 36.45 35.39
CA GLU A 661 1.70 37.62 36.29
C GLU A 661 1.43 37.25 37.76
N LYS A 662 0.34 36.51 38.03
CA LYS A 662 0.03 36.03 39.39
C LYS A 662 1.08 35.07 39.96
N LEU A 663 1.71 34.24 39.11
CA LEU A 663 2.78 33.35 39.55
C LEU A 663 4.08 34.11 39.82
N ILE A 664 4.35 35.17 39.05
CA ILE A 664 5.50 36.08 39.27
C ILE A 664 5.35 36.83 40.60
N GLU A 665 4.16 37.35 40.92
CA GLU A 665 3.86 37.95 42.23
C GLU A 665 4.06 36.95 43.39
N GLY A 666 3.83 35.66 43.13
CA GLY A 666 4.09 34.56 44.05
C GLY A 666 5.54 34.04 44.07
N GLY A 667 6.48 34.73 43.41
CA GLY A 667 7.91 34.42 43.42
C GLY A 667 8.42 33.47 42.33
N ALA A 668 7.63 33.18 41.29
CA ALA A 668 8.09 32.37 40.16
C ALA A 668 8.98 33.18 39.20
N ALA A 669 10.08 32.59 38.73
CA ALA A 669 11.04 33.24 37.83
C ALA A 669 10.61 33.15 36.35
N ILE A 670 9.39 33.57 36.04
CA ILE A 670 8.85 33.59 34.67
C ILE A 670 9.16 34.97 34.05
N THR A 671 9.69 34.98 32.83
CA THR A 671 9.93 36.22 32.06
C THR A 671 8.87 36.36 30.97
N ILE A 672 8.19 37.50 30.90
CA ILE A 672 7.21 37.80 29.85
C ILE A 672 7.91 38.61 28.76
N LEU A 673 7.82 38.13 27.53
CA LEU A 673 8.47 38.73 26.36
C LEU A 673 7.44 39.14 25.32
N THR A 674 7.72 40.22 24.61
CA THR A 674 7.10 40.52 23.32
C THR A 674 7.67 39.62 22.23
N GLU A 675 7.00 39.54 21.09
CA GLU A 675 7.51 38.81 19.93
C GLU A 675 8.87 39.34 19.45
N ALA A 676 9.06 40.66 19.45
CA ALA A 676 10.33 41.28 19.06
C ALA A 676 11.48 40.87 19.98
N GLU A 677 11.24 40.82 21.30
CA GLU A 677 12.23 40.38 22.28
C GLU A 677 12.50 38.87 22.17
N PHE A 678 11.47 38.07 21.88
CA PHE A 678 11.64 36.65 21.58
C PHE A 678 12.54 36.44 20.36
N LEU A 679 12.28 37.16 19.26
CA LEU A 679 13.07 37.11 18.04
C LEU A 679 14.53 37.58 18.23
N ALA A 680 14.83 38.35 19.28
CA ALA A 680 16.20 38.71 19.63
C ALA A 680 16.95 37.59 20.39
N LEU A 681 16.22 36.65 21.03
CA LEU A 681 16.79 35.53 21.78
C LEU A 681 17.01 34.28 20.92
N VAL A 682 16.31 34.16 19.79
CA VAL A 682 16.48 33.08 18.82
C VAL A 682 17.09 33.64 17.53
N PRO A 683 18.24 33.11 17.05
CA PRO A 683 18.86 33.57 15.82
C PRO A 683 18.02 33.31 14.55
#